data_AF-A0AAE1Y4R3-F1
#
_entry.id   AF-A0AAE1Y4R3-F1
#
_cell.length_a   1.000
_cell.length_b   1.000
_cell.length_c   1.000
_cell.angle_alpha   90.00
_cell.angle_beta   90.00
_cell.angle_gamma   90.00
#
_symmetry.space_group_name_H-M   'P 1'
#
loop_
_entity.id
_entity.type
_entity.pdbx_description
1 polymer ?
#
loop_
_entity_poly.entity_id
_entity_poly.type
_entity_poly.pdbx_seq_one_letter_code
_entity_poly.pdbx_strand_id
1 'polypeptide(L)'
;MATRIHLLCSAFSRFIIASLLLNEVVRCKTLKRDVKALNEIKASLGWRVVYAWVGDDPCGDGDLPPWAGITCSPANENDYRVVTGLEVYAVSIVGPFPLAVINLVDLTRLDLHNNKLTGPIPPQIGRLKHLKILNLRWNKLQDAIPPEIGELKQLTHLYLSFNNFKGEIPRELANLPELRYLQLHVNRLTGRIPPELGSLRNLRHLDVGNNHFVGTLRDLIRNEGCFPSLRNLYLNNNYLTGGVPSQLANLTNLEILYLSSNKMAGIIPFGLAHIPRLTYLYLDHNQFSGRIPDTFYKHPFLKEMYIEGNLFRPTVNQIEEVKLTVKGLNSIAKTDENFICATLDWWPETKCNYNQCPWGKAGILNLDLENKILANAIKAFSPLRIRIGGSLQDQVLYKVGTSAAKCPHFKRRDDGLFGFSKGCLDMNRWDLLNKLFKETGARITFGLNALTGRKKSKDDNSLMVGNWNPRNAYEFMKYTVSKGYKIDSYELGNELCGSGVAARIGAEQYGKDVIVLKRLVQKLYPDPATQPKVLGPAGFYDKQWFNTFLQITGPNVVDGLTHHIYNLGAGVDPTLIHKVQDPYFLDQIAETYREVSTSIKLFGPWTGAWVGEAGGAYNSGGKYVSHAFVDGFWYLDQLGMTSRFNHKVFCRQSLIGGNYGLLNTTTFLPNPDYYGALLWHRLMGQNVLSASHNGSPYLRVYSHCSKRTAGISLLLINMSNSTTFEVSVADDTNSYHQQYRDTTKREEYHLTPKDGNILSDILLLNGTPLKLTESSDIPAMNPQLVDARLPIKVTPDSIVFATLRGFKAPACT
;
A
#
# COMPACT_ATOMS: atom_id res chain seq x y z
N MET A 1 -73.67 45.01 -13.11
CA MET A 1 -73.69 44.75 -11.66
C MET A 1 -72.24 44.66 -11.21
N ALA A 2 -71.66 45.72 -10.64
CA ALA A 2 -71.65 45.98 -9.19
C ALA A 2 -70.87 44.85 -8.46
N THR A 3 -69.81 45.06 -7.67
CA THR A 3 -69.37 46.27 -6.95
C THR A 3 -67.95 46.07 -6.39
N ARG A 4 -67.18 47.17 -6.32
CA ARG A 4 -66.24 47.66 -5.28
C ARG A 4 -65.85 46.74 -4.10
N ILE A 5 -64.58 46.87 -3.67
CA ILE A 5 -64.17 47.66 -2.47
C ILE A 5 -62.64 47.86 -2.41
N HIS A 6 -62.25 49.13 -2.27
CA HIS A 6 -60.93 49.72 -1.96
C HIS A 6 -60.61 49.57 -0.44
N LEU A 7 -59.47 49.94 0.18
CA LEU A 7 -58.69 51.20 0.15
C LEU A 7 -57.60 51.14 1.25
N LEU A 8 -56.49 51.87 1.09
CA LEU A 8 -55.78 52.75 2.08
C LEU A 8 -54.41 53.16 1.45
N CYS A 9 -54.26 54.34 0.80
CA CYS A 9 -53.92 55.70 1.32
C CYS A 9 -52.59 55.75 2.11
N SER A 10 -51.67 56.71 1.96
CA SER A 10 -51.64 58.08 1.36
C SER A 10 -50.16 58.51 1.14
N ALA A 11 -49.77 59.09 0.00
CA ALA A 11 -49.75 60.52 -0.40
C ALA A 11 -48.53 61.34 0.08
N PHE A 12 -47.68 61.78 -0.87
CA PHE A 12 -47.11 63.13 -0.98
C PHE A 12 -46.49 63.30 -2.38
N SER A 13 -47.14 64.05 -3.27
CA SER A 13 -46.65 64.36 -4.63
C SER A 13 -46.65 65.86 -4.86
N ARG A 14 -45.45 66.42 -5.06
CA ARG A 14 -45.12 67.64 -5.82
C ARG A 14 -43.60 67.79 -5.77
N PHE A 15 -42.92 67.70 -6.92
CA PHE A 15 -41.96 68.71 -7.44
C PHE A 15 -41.06 68.13 -8.56
N ILE A 16 -41.00 68.90 -9.65
CA ILE A 16 -39.89 69.07 -10.62
C ILE A 16 -39.88 68.17 -11.87
N ILE A 17 -40.55 68.72 -12.88
CA ILE A 17 -40.15 68.87 -14.29
C ILE A 17 -38.66 68.58 -14.56
N ALA A 18 -38.39 67.48 -15.26
CA ALA A 18 -37.30 67.32 -16.24
C ALA A 18 -37.47 65.96 -16.94
N SER A 19 -38.52 65.81 -17.73
CA SER A 19 -38.68 64.67 -18.64
C SER A 19 -39.06 65.22 -20.00
N LEU A 20 -38.32 64.81 -21.03
CA LEU A 20 -38.40 65.19 -22.45
C LEU A 20 -37.40 66.27 -22.85
N LEU A 21 -36.14 65.86 -23.02
CA LEU A 21 -35.25 66.27 -24.10
C LEU A 21 -34.04 65.32 -24.11
N LEU A 22 -33.74 64.74 -25.28
CA LEU A 22 -32.51 64.02 -25.66
C LEU A 22 -32.29 62.61 -25.07
N ASN A 23 -32.94 61.60 -25.67
CA ASN A 23 -32.20 60.37 -25.98
C ASN A 23 -31.46 60.65 -27.30
N GLU A 24 -30.32 61.32 -27.23
CA GLU A 24 -29.33 61.15 -28.29
C GLU A 24 -28.96 59.68 -28.30
N VAL A 25 -29.24 59.00 -29.42
CA VAL A 25 -28.55 57.75 -29.75
C VAL A 25 -27.09 58.14 -29.91
N VAL A 26 -26.33 58.01 -28.83
CA VAL A 26 -24.89 58.15 -28.86
C VAL A 26 -24.37 57.00 -29.74
N ARG A 27 -24.12 57.31 -31.01
CA ARG A 27 -23.57 56.37 -32.01
C ARG A 27 -22.10 56.12 -31.69
N CYS A 28 -21.85 55.27 -30.70
CA CYS A 28 -20.54 54.84 -30.27
C CYS A 28 -19.79 54.12 -31.42
N LYS A 29 -18.82 54.78 -32.04
CA LYS A 29 -18.12 54.26 -33.24
C LYS A 29 -17.01 53.28 -32.88
N THR A 30 -16.72 52.36 -33.79
CA THR A 30 -15.54 51.50 -33.67
C THR A 30 -14.26 52.30 -33.84
N LEU A 31 -13.25 51.98 -33.04
CA LEU A 31 -11.94 52.61 -33.10
C LEU A 31 -11.37 52.53 -34.53
N LYS A 32 -10.96 53.68 -35.10
CA LYS A 32 -10.52 53.80 -36.51
C LYS A 32 -9.43 52.80 -36.91
N ARG A 33 -8.55 52.44 -35.97
CA ARG A 33 -7.51 51.40 -36.14
C ARG A 33 -8.14 50.05 -36.52
N ASP A 34 -9.17 49.63 -35.80
CA ASP A 34 -9.82 48.34 -35.99
C ASP A 34 -10.66 48.33 -37.27
N VAL A 35 -11.34 49.44 -37.57
CA VAL A 35 -12.03 49.64 -38.85
C VAL A 35 -11.06 49.51 -40.02
N LYS A 36 -9.89 50.15 -39.94
CA LYS A 36 -8.85 50.04 -40.98
C LYS A 36 -8.35 48.60 -41.13
N ALA A 37 -8.00 47.95 -40.02
CA ALA A 37 -7.50 46.58 -40.02
C ALA A 37 -8.52 45.59 -40.60
N LEU A 38 -9.79 45.69 -40.21
CA LEU A 38 -10.86 44.83 -40.74
C LEU A 38 -11.17 45.11 -42.20
N ASN A 39 -11.06 46.34 -42.69
CA ASN A 39 -11.19 46.62 -44.12
C ASN A 39 -10.02 46.07 -44.96
N GLU A 40 -8.80 46.12 -44.44
CA GLU A 40 -7.64 45.45 -45.07
C GLU A 40 -7.84 43.93 -45.10
N ILE A 41 -8.36 43.35 -44.01
CA ILE A 41 -8.74 41.94 -43.97
C ILE A 41 -9.83 41.69 -45.00
N LYS A 42 -10.92 42.47 -45.03
CA LYS A 42 -12.03 42.37 -45.99
C LYS A 42 -11.55 42.35 -47.43
N ALA A 43 -10.59 43.22 -47.78
CA ALA A 43 -10.00 43.28 -49.12
C ALA A 43 -9.17 42.04 -49.47
N SER A 44 -8.60 41.36 -48.48
CA SER A 44 -7.87 40.10 -48.64
C SER A 44 -8.76 38.84 -48.63
N LEU A 45 -10.05 38.98 -48.29
CA LEU A 45 -11.01 37.88 -48.16
C LEU A 45 -11.82 37.66 -49.45
N GLY A 46 -12.20 36.40 -49.70
CA GLY A 46 -13.03 36.04 -50.85
C GLY A 46 -14.48 36.54 -50.73
N TRP A 47 -15.19 36.59 -51.86
CA TRP A 47 -16.54 37.17 -51.99
C TRP A 47 -17.52 36.75 -50.90
N ARG A 48 -17.49 35.48 -50.46
CA ARG A 48 -18.38 34.93 -49.43
C ARG A 48 -18.36 35.70 -48.11
N VAL A 49 -17.20 36.21 -47.68
CA VAL A 49 -17.10 36.99 -46.43
C VAL A 49 -17.51 38.43 -46.66
N VAL A 50 -17.18 38.98 -47.82
CA VAL A 50 -17.48 40.37 -48.19
C VAL A 50 -18.99 40.65 -48.18
N TYR A 51 -19.83 39.70 -48.60
CA TYR A 51 -21.29 39.85 -48.55
C TYR A 51 -21.87 39.87 -47.13
N ALA A 52 -21.18 39.28 -46.16
CA ALA A 52 -21.65 39.26 -44.76
C ALA A 52 -21.15 40.46 -43.94
N TRP A 53 -20.25 41.26 -44.51
CA TRP A 53 -19.64 42.43 -43.88
C TRP A 53 -20.19 43.70 -44.56
N VAL A 54 -21.40 44.12 -44.16
CA VAL A 54 -22.15 45.24 -44.75
C VAL A 54 -22.06 46.48 -43.85
N GLY A 55 -21.99 47.68 -44.44
CA GLY A 55 -21.84 48.94 -43.72
C GLY A 55 -20.37 49.34 -43.47
N ASP A 56 -20.17 50.55 -42.93
CA ASP A 56 -18.85 51.15 -42.70
C ASP A 56 -18.27 50.85 -41.30
N ASP A 57 -19.13 50.52 -40.32
CA ASP A 57 -18.73 50.20 -38.95
C ASP A 57 -18.81 48.69 -38.68
N PRO A 58 -17.68 47.99 -38.44
CA PRO A 58 -17.67 46.55 -38.18
C PRO A 58 -18.41 46.11 -36.92
N CYS A 59 -18.59 47.00 -35.94
CA CYS A 59 -19.39 46.74 -34.75
C CYS A 59 -20.87 47.13 -34.92
N GLY A 60 -21.28 47.52 -36.13
CA GLY A 60 -22.60 48.09 -36.41
C GLY A 60 -22.68 49.55 -35.99
N ASP A 61 -23.61 50.32 -36.54
CA ASP A 61 -23.74 51.77 -36.33
C ASP A 61 -25.07 52.19 -35.68
N GLY A 62 -25.84 51.21 -35.20
CA GLY A 62 -27.18 51.37 -34.63
C GLY A 62 -28.29 51.01 -35.63
N ASP A 63 -28.04 51.15 -36.93
CA ASP A 63 -28.98 50.80 -38.00
C ASP A 63 -28.65 49.42 -38.61
N LEU A 64 -27.37 49.05 -38.63
CA LEU A 64 -26.89 47.73 -39.06
C LEU A 64 -26.26 46.93 -37.90
N PRO A 65 -26.40 45.59 -37.90
CA PRO A 65 -25.74 44.73 -36.92
C PRO A 65 -24.22 44.68 -37.12
N PRO A 66 -23.43 44.26 -36.11
CA PRO A 66 -22.01 43.95 -36.29
C PRO A 66 -21.78 42.97 -37.44
N TRP A 67 -20.64 43.09 -38.10
CA TRP A 67 -20.22 42.18 -39.15
C TRP A 67 -20.20 40.73 -38.65
N ALA A 68 -20.66 39.79 -39.48
CA ALA A 68 -20.70 38.39 -39.09
C ALA A 68 -19.31 37.89 -38.68
N GLY A 69 -19.23 37.28 -37.48
CA GLY A 69 -17.97 36.81 -36.90
C GLY A 69 -17.14 37.87 -36.18
N ILE A 70 -17.60 39.13 -36.12
CA ILE A 70 -16.96 40.19 -35.34
C ILE A 70 -17.66 40.34 -33.99
N THR A 71 -16.88 40.30 -32.91
CA THR A 71 -17.34 40.63 -31.56
C THR A 71 -16.64 41.89 -31.08
N CYS A 72 -17.38 42.79 -30.46
CA CYS A 72 -16.87 44.07 -29.98
C CYS A 72 -17.06 44.24 -28.48
N SER A 73 -16.22 45.08 -27.87
CA SER A 73 -16.41 45.49 -26.49
C SER A 73 -17.74 46.24 -26.31
N PRO A 74 -18.28 46.31 -25.08
CA PRO A 74 -19.21 47.36 -24.71
C PRO A 74 -18.62 48.75 -25.02
N ALA A 75 -19.48 49.77 -25.12
CA ALA A 75 -19.04 51.15 -25.22
C ALA A 75 -18.24 51.53 -23.95
N ASN A 76 -17.01 52.01 -24.13
CA ASN A 76 -16.14 52.43 -23.03
C ASN A 76 -16.47 53.87 -22.58
N GLU A 77 -15.86 54.36 -21.48
CA GLU A 77 -16.04 55.73 -20.95
C GLU A 77 -15.74 56.85 -21.97
N ASN A 78 -14.92 56.54 -22.98
CA ASN A 78 -14.56 57.43 -24.08
C ASN A 78 -15.44 57.26 -25.33
N ASP A 79 -16.55 56.53 -25.20
CA ASP A 79 -17.60 56.39 -26.20
C ASP A 79 -17.13 55.81 -27.55
N TYR A 80 -16.19 54.86 -27.50
CA TYR A 80 -15.81 54.02 -28.64
C TYR A 80 -15.83 52.53 -28.28
N ARG A 81 -15.93 51.69 -29.31
CA ARG A 81 -15.84 50.21 -29.24
C ARG A 81 -14.57 49.70 -29.88
N VAL A 82 -14.06 48.58 -29.39
CA VAL A 82 -12.91 47.86 -29.98
C VAL A 82 -13.29 46.44 -30.34
N VAL A 83 -12.61 45.86 -31.32
CA VAL A 83 -12.84 44.49 -31.77
C VAL A 83 -12.15 43.52 -30.82
N THR A 84 -12.93 42.67 -30.16
CA THR A 84 -12.48 41.70 -29.15
C THR A 84 -12.54 40.25 -29.64
N GLY A 85 -13.26 39.98 -30.75
CA GLY A 85 -13.31 38.68 -31.39
C GLY A 85 -13.35 38.76 -32.92
N LEU A 86 -12.56 37.92 -33.58
CA LEU A 86 -12.58 37.71 -35.04
C LEU A 86 -12.73 36.21 -35.31
N GLU A 87 -13.90 35.81 -35.80
CA GLU A 87 -14.29 34.41 -36.03
C GLU A 87 -14.74 34.21 -37.47
N VAL A 88 -13.80 33.88 -38.34
CA VAL A 88 -14.02 33.71 -39.78
C VAL A 88 -13.48 32.35 -40.20
N TYR A 89 -14.22 31.30 -39.84
CA TYR A 89 -13.85 29.90 -40.09
C TYR A 89 -14.71 29.27 -41.20
N ALA A 90 -14.20 28.21 -41.84
CA ALA A 90 -14.94 27.40 -42.83
C ALA A 90 -15.46 28.15 -44.07
N VAL A 91 -14.87 29.30 -44.42
CA VAL A 91 -15.27 30.14 -45.57
C VAL A 91 -14.32 30.03 -46.76
N SER A 92 -13.36 29.09 -46.71
CA SER A 92 -12.40 28.81 -47.78
C SER A 92 -11.46 29.97 -48.12
N ILE A 93 -11.03 30.74 -47.11
CA ILE A 93 -10.04 31.81 -47.29
C ILE A 93 -8.73 31.23 -47.81
N VAL A 94 -8.19 31.82 -48.88
CA VAL A 94 -6.91 31.46 -49.50
C VAL A 94 -5.90 32.57 -49.32
N GLY A 95 -4.61 32.24 -49.39
CA GLY A 95 -3.52 33.22 -49.30
C GLY A 95 -2.77 33.15 -47.98
N PRO A 96 -1.83 34.08 -47.71
CA PRO A 96 -1.07 34.11 -46.48
C PRO A 96 -1.94 34.48 -45.27
N PHE A 97 -1.45 34.23 -44.05
CA PHE A 97 -2.06 34.78 -42.84
C PHE A 97 -2.23 36.31 -42.97
N PRO A 98 -3.44 36.87 -42.77
CA PRO A 98 -3.69 38.29 -42.98
C PRO A 98 -2.98 39.15 -41.92
N LEU A 99 -1.88 39.81 -42.31
CA LEU A 99 -1.06 40.62 -41.40
C LEU A 99 -1.84 41.70 -40.67
N ALA A 100 -2.88 42.27 -41.28
CA ALA A 100 -3.71 43.30 -40.66
C ALA A 100 -4.36 42.85 -39.34
N VAL A 101 -4.54 41.54 -39.10
CA VAL A 101 -5.04 41.00 -37.83
C VAL A 101 -4.17 41.43 -36.64
N ILE A 102 -2.86 41.63 -36.81
CA ILE A 102 -1.95 42.04 -35.72
C ILE A 102 -2.26 43.44 -35.17
N ASN A 103 -3.06 44.23 -35.88
CA ASN A 103 -3.45 45.58 -35.47
C ASN A 103 -4.69 45.58 -34.55
N LEU A 104 -5.41 44.47 -34.45
CA LEU A 104 -6.56 44.29 -33.56
C LEU A 104 -6.09 43.91 -32.14
N VAL A 105 -5.35 44.79 -31.48
CA VAL A 105 -4.60 44.49 -30.23
C VAL A 105 -5.48 44.17 -29.01
N ASP A 106 -6.78 44.45 -29.09
CA ASP A 106 -7.78 44.16 -28.07
C ASP A 106 -8.46 42.79 -28.27
N LEU A 107 -8.02 42.01 -29.27
CA LEU A 107 -8.52 40.66 -29.52
C LEU A 107 -8.29 39.73 -28.33
N THR A 108 -9.39 39.11 -27.91
CA THR A 108 -9.42 38.02 -26.93
C THR A 108 -9.61 36.66 -27.62
N ARG A 109 -10.19 36.65 -28.83
CA ARG A 109 -10.46 35.43 -29.60
C ARG A 109 -10.16 35.65 -31.08
N LEU A 110 -9.26 34.85 -31.63
CA LEU A 110 -8.97 34.78 -33.05
C LEU A 110 -9.22 33.36 -33.54
N ASP A 111 -10.23 33.18 -34.37
CA ASP A 111 -10.64 31.89 -34.93
C ASP A 111 -10.72 31.94 -36.46
N LEU A 112 -9.72 31.35 -37.11
CA LEU A 112 -9.61 31.26 -38.58
C LEU A 112 -9.54 29.79 -39.04
N HIS A 113 -10.08 28.85 -38.26
CA HIS A 113 -9.95 27.43 -38.57
C HIS A 113 -10.69 27.01 -39.85
N ASN A 114 -10.31 25.84 -40.39
CA ASN A 114 -10.93 25.25 -41.57
C ASN A 114 -10.92 26.20 -42.79
N ASN A 115 -9.76 26.77 -43.09
CA ASN A 115 -9.53 27.61 -44.26
C ASN A 115 -8.34 27.03 -45.06
N LYS A 116 -7.84 27.80 -46.03
CA LYS A 116 -6.68 27.43 -46.87
C LYS A 116 -5.55 28.44 -46.70
N LEU A 117 -5.38 28.98 -45.48
CA LEU A 117 -4.32 29.93 -45.16
C LEU A 117 -2.95 29.25 -45.31
N THR A 118 -1.99 29.97 -45.85
CA THR A 118 -0.62 29.53 -46.17
C THR A 118 0.41 30.47 -45.53
N GLY A 119 1.69 30.17 -45.69
CA GLY A 119 2.77 30.97 -45.10
C GLY A 119 2.91 30.80 -43.58
N PRO A 120 3.79 31.57 -42.94
CA PRO A 120 4.06 31.49 -41.50
C PRO A 120 3.01 32.24 -40.67
N ILE A 121 2.94 31.92 -39.38
CA ILE A 121 2.35 32.84 -38.40
C ILE A 121 3.35 34.00 -38.21
N PRO A 122 2.93 35.27 -38.39
CA PRO A 122 3.84 36.40 -38.21
C PRO A 122 4.30 36.50 -36.75
N PRO A 123 5.60 36.72 -36.46
CA PRO A 123 6.11 36.94 -35.10
C PRO A 123 5.37 38.04 -34.33
N GLN A 124 4.86 39.05 -35.05
CA GLN A 124 4.08 40.15 -34.50
C GLN A 124 2.75 39.70 -33.87
N ILE A 125 2.35 38.42 -34.01
CA ILE A 125 1.23 37.84 -33.26
C ILE A 125 1.37 38.05 -31.75
N GLY A 126 2.61 38.10 -31.24
CA GLY A 126 2.92 38.40 -29.83
C GLY A 126 2.38 39.74 -29.34
N ARG A 127 1.99 40.68 -30.23
CA ARG A 127 1.39 41.97 -29.87
C ARG A 127 -0.03 41.86 -29.30
N LEU A 128 -0.74 40.75 -29.55
CA LEU A 128 -2.13 40.56 -29.14
C LEU A 128 -2.23 40.14 -27.65
N LYS A 129 -1.78 41.00 -26.73
CA LYS A 129 -1.57 40.65 -25.31
C LYS A 129 -2.83 40.16 -24.57
N HIS A 130 -4.01 40.49 -25.07
CA HIS A 130 -5.30 40.07 -24.51
C HIS A 130 -5.82 38.73 -25.06
N LEU A 131 -5.09 38.10 -25.98
CA LEU A 131 -5.57 36.92 -26.68
C LEU A 131 -5.67 35.72 -25.74
N LYS A 132 -6.88 35.17 -25.63
CA LYS A 132 -7.20 33.98 -24.83
C LYS A 132 -7.32 32.73 -25.69
N ILE A 133 -7.79 32.87 -26.92
CA ILE A 133 -7.98 31.76 -27.86
C ILE A 133 -7.36 32.10 -29.20
N LEU A 134 -6.41 31.27 -29.63
CA LEU A 134 -5.84 31.29 -30.98
C LEU A 134 -6.15 29.96 -31.67
N ASN A 135 -7.08 29.99 -32.62
CA ASN A 135 -7.51 28.81 -33.36
C ASN A 135 -7.21 28.94 -34.86
N LEU A 136 -6.17 28.23 -35.31
CA LEU A 136 -5.70 28.19 -36.69
C LEU A 136 -5.68 26.78 -37.27
N ARG A 137 -6.35 25.82 -36.63
CA ARG A 137 -6.36 24.42 -37.07
C ARG A 137 -6.98 24.27 -38.47
N TRP A 138 -6.65 23.18 -39.16
CA TRP A 138 -7.22 22.85 -40.48
C TRP A 138 -6.95 23.96 -41.49
N ASN A 139 -5.67 24.27 -41.69
CA ASN A 139 -5.18 25.22 -42.68
C ASN A 139 -3.96 24.61 -43.40
N LYS A 140 -3.23 25.42 -44.17
CA LYS A 140 -1.99 25.05 -44.85
C LYS A 140 -0.81 25.90 -44.36
N LEU A 141 -0.88 26.42 -43.13
CA LEU A 141 0.18 27.24 -42.53
C LEU A 141 1.46 26.40 -42.42
N GLN A 142 2.61 27.04 -42.59
CA GLN A 142 3.90 26.37 -42.73
C GLN A 142 4.98 27.10 -41.92
N ASP A 143 6.22 26.63 -42.06
CA ASP A 143 7.41 27.15 -41.36
C ASP A 143 7.33 26.93 -39.83
N ALA A 144 8.17 27.62 -39.06
CA ALA A 144 8.28 27.42 -37.62
C ALA A 144 7.13 28.11 -36.86
N ILE A 145 6.75 27.52 -35.72
CA ILE A 145 5.88 28.19 -34.75
C ILE A 145 6.69 29.36 -34.14
N PRO A 146 6.22 30.61 -34.20
CA PRO A 146 6.99 31.74 -33.70
C PRO A 146 7.07 31.71 -32.15
N PRO A 147 8.27 31.88 -31.55
CA PRO A 147 8.44 31.91 -30.09
C PRO A 147 7.66 33.05 -29.42
N GLU A 148 7.33 34.11 -30.16
CA GLU A 148 6.56 35.27 -29.70
C GLU A 148 5.12 34.90 -29.26
N ILE A 149 4.60 33.73 -29.64
CA ILE A 149 3.36 33.20 -29.05
C ILE A 149 3.50 33.07 -27.53
N GLY A 150 4.69 32.78 -27.02
CA GLY A 150 5.00 32.74 -25.59
C GLY A 150 4.81 34.08 -24.86
N GLU A 151 4.61 35.18 -25.57
CA GLU A 151 4.31 36.49 -24.99
C GLU A 151 2.81 36.71 -24.68
N LEU A 152 1.93 35.82 -25.17
CA LEU A 152 0.47 35.93 -25.02
C LEU A 152 0.02 35.44 -23.64
N LYS A 153 0.33 36.19 -22.58
CA LYS A 153 0.19 35.72 -21.18
C LYS A 153 -1.22 35.31 -20.75
N GLN A 154 -2.26 35.75 -21.48
CA GLN A 154 -3.66 35.39 -21.22
C GLN A 154 -4.14 34.17 -22.03
N LEU A 155 -3.27 33.56 -22.86
CA LEU A 155 -3.65 32.49 -23.76
C LEU A 155 -4.01 31.22 -23.00
N THR A 156 -5.23 30.75 -23.24
CA THR A 156 -5.82 29.55 -22.61
C THR A 156 -5.90 28.38 -23.60
N HIS A 157 -6.10 28.67 -24.88
CA HIS A 157 -6.25 27.67 -25.94
C HIS A 157 -5.40 28.04 -27.15
N LEU A 158 -4.49 27.14 -27.52
CA LEU A 158 -3.66 27.23 -28.72
C LEU A 158 -3.91 26.01 -29.61
N TYR A 159 -4.58 26.23 -30.74
CA TYR A 159 -4.95 25.17 -31.69
C TYR A 159 -4.28 25.40 -33.04
N LEU A 160 -3.23 24.62 -33.31
CA LEU A 160 -2.42 24.69 -34.54
C LEU A 160 -2.44 23.37 -35.33
N SER A 161 -3.26 22.39 -34.92
CA SER A 161 -3.33 21.07 -35.55
C SER A 161 -3.76 21.07 -37.02
N PHE A 162 -3.38 20.03 -37.76
CA PHE A 162 -3.62 19.89 -39.21
C PHE A 162 -3.15 21.12 -39.99
N ASN A 163 -1.85 21.34 -39.95
CA ASN A 163 -1.13 22.33 -40.75
C ASN A 163 0.16 21.68 -41.29
N ASN A 164 1.04 22.49 -41.88
CA ASN A 164 2.34 22.08 -42.40
C ASN A 164 3.50 22.69 -41.58
N PHE A 165 3.31 22.98 -40.28
CA PHE A 165 4.37 23.56 -39.44
C PHE A 165 5.58 22.62 -39.34
N LYS A 166 6.79 23.20 -39.36
CA LYS A 166 8.09 22.51 -39.31
C LYS A 166 8.95 23.07 -38.16
N GLY A 167 10.12 22.49 -37.93
CA GLY A 167 11.02 22.91 -36.86
C GLY A 167 10.60 22.38 -35.49
N GLU A 168 11.13 22.96 -34.42
CA GLU A 168 10.88 22.52 -33.04
C GLU A 168 9.68 23.26 -32.41
N ILE A 169 9.15 22.71 -31.31
CA ILE A 169 8.22 23.46 -30.45
C ILE A 169 9.03 24.53 -29.69
N PRO A 170 8.68 25.83 -29.76
CA PRO A 170 9.38 26.85 -28.99
C PRO A 170 9.22 26.61 -27.48
N ARG A 171 10.34 26.62 -26.75
CA ARG A 171 10.32 26.52 -25.28
C ARG A 171 9.57 27.68 -24.63
N GLU A 172 9.47 28.81 -25.31
CA GLU A 172 8.77 30.01 -24.89
C GLU A 172 7.27 29.77 -24.68
N LEU A 173 6.69 28.71 -25.25
CA LEU A 173 5.31 28.29 -24.95
C LEU A 173 5.12 27.89 -23.48
N ALA A 174 6.19 27.52 -22.76
CA ALA A 174 6.15 27.29 -21.32
C ALA A 174 5.90 28.58 -20.51
N ASN A 175 6.04 29.75 -21.13
CA ASN A 175 5.82 31.05 -20.48
C ASN A 175 4.34 31.51 -20.51
N LEU A 176 3.40 30.60 -20.81
CA LEU A 176 1.97 30.85 -20.91
C LEU A 176 1.23 30.36 -19.65
N PRO A 177 1.10 31.18 -18.60
CA PRO A 177 0.63 30.72 -17.28
C PRO A 177 -0.81 30.20 -17.28
N GLU A 178 -1.65 30.70 -18.19
CA GLU A 178 -3.07 30.36 -18.28
C GLU A 178 -3.37 29.23 -19.28
N LEU A 179 -2.35 28.65 -19.94
CA LEU A 179 -2.56 27.68 -21.01
C LEU A 179 -3.20 26.39 -20.47
N ARG A 180 -4.32 26.00 -21.07
CA ARG A 180 -5.11 24.80 -20.71
C ARG A 180 -5.09 23.75 -21.81
N TYR A 181 -5.08 24.19 -23.07
CA TYR A 181 -5.09 23.31 -24.24
C TYR A 181 -4.02 23.71 -25.24
N LEU A 182 -3.13 22.76 -25.53
CA LEU A 182 -2.10 22.88 -26.56
C LEU A 182 -2.28 21.74 -27.57
N GLN A 183 -2.75 22.06 -28.77
CA GLN A 183 -2.98 21.08 -29.84
C GLN A 183 -2.11 21.42 -31.05
N LEU A 184 -1.13 20.54 -31.31
CA LEU A 184 -0.15 20.64 -32.39
C LEU A 184 -0.15 19.41 -33.31
N HIS A 185 -1.11 18.48 -33.13
CA HIS A 185 -1.12 17.22 -33.87
C HIS A 185 -1.30 17.38 -35.38
N VAL A 186 -0.80 16.40 -36.13
CA VAL A 186 -0.87 16.38 -37.61
C VAL A 186 -0.17 17.62 -38.19
N ASN A 187 1.13 17.67 -37.98
CA ASN A 187 2.05 18.66 -38.53
C ASN A 187 3.36 17.96 -38.97
N ARG A 188 4.40 18.73 -39.29
CA ARG A 188 5.74 18.23 -39.64
C ARG A 188 6.79 18.70 -38.62
N LEU A 189 6.38 18.85 -37.35
CA LEU A 189 7.27 19.28 -36.27
C LEU A 189 8.30 18.20 -35.95
N THR A 190 9.50 18.62 -35.60
CA THR A 190 10.70 17.80 -35.36
C THR A 190 11.33 18.16 -34.02
N GLY A 191 12.44 17.51 -33.66
CA GLY A 191 13.18 17.79 -32.44
C GLY A 191 12.57 17.13 -31.21
N ARG A 192 12.92 17.62 -30.02
CA ARG A 192 12.40 17.12 -28.74
C ARG A 192 11.20 17.94 -28.29
N ILE A 193 10.31 17.32 -27.52
CA ILE A 193 9.26 18.06 -26.81
C ILE A 193 9.94 18.82 -25.65
N PRO A 194 9.81 20.16 -25.56
CA PRO A 194 10.51 20.94 -24.55
C PRO A 194 10.10 20.52 -23.13
N PRO A 195 11.05 20.09 -22.26
CA PRO A 195 10.74 19.72 -20.88
C PRO A 195 10.19 20.88 -20.06
N GLU A 196 10.44 22.13 -20.47
CA GLU A 196 9.90 23.34 -19.89
C GLU A 196 8.37 23.36 -19.88
N LEU A 197 7.70 22.69 -20.84
CA LEU A 197 6.23 22.58 -20.84
C LEU A 197 5.70 21.96 -19.55
N GLY A 198 6.51 21.16 -18.84
CA GLY A 198 6.18 20.59 -17.53
C GLY A 198 5.88 21.61 -16.44
N SER A 199 6.29 22.88 -16.59
CA SER A 199 5.99 23.95 -15.63
C SER A 199 4.59 24.55 -15.76
N LEU A 200 3.84 24.20 -16.81
CA LEU A 200 2.51 24.73 -17.07
C LEU A 200 1.48 24.17 -16.08
N ARG A 201 1.16 24.96 -15.05
CA ARG A 201 0.30 24.52 -13.94
C ARG A 201 -1.15 24.27 -14.35
N ASN A 202 -1.63 24.94 -15.38
CA ASN A 202 -3.02 24.90 -15.84
C ASN A 202 -3.25 23.99 -17.04
N LEU A 203 -2.19 23.39 -17.61
CA LEU A 203 -2.30 22.58 -18.82
C LEU A 203 -3.07 21.29 -18.52
N ARG A 204 -4.17 21.08 -19.25
CA ARG A 204 -5.07 19.92 -19.09
C ARG A 204 -4.97 18.96 -20.26
N HIS A 205 -4.65 19.48 -21.45
CA HIS A 205 -4.60 18.71 -22.68
C HIS A 205 -3.37 19.11 -23.49
N LEU A 206 -2.46 18.16 -23.68
CA LEU A 206 -1.28 18.28 -24.52
C LEU A 206 -1.40 17.23 -25.63
N ASP A 207 -1.49 17.70 -26.87
CA ASP A 207 -1.57 16.83 -28.03
C ASP A 207 -0.57 17.25 -29.09
N VAL A 208 0.44 16.40 -29.28
CA VAL A 208 1.53 16.56 -30.24
C VAL A 208 1.64 15.34 -31.17
N GLY A 209 0.59 14.52 -31.23
CA GLY A 209 0.58 13.30 -32.03
C GLY A 209 0.73 13.55 -33.54
N ASN A 210 1.11 12.53 -34.30
CA ASN A 210 1.28 12.62 -35.77
C ASN A 210 2.25 13.75 -36.18
N ASN A 211 3.49 13.65 -35.68
CA ASN A 211 4.61 14.54 -35.98
C ASN A 211 5.89 13.72 -36.11
N HIS A 212 7.06 14.36 -36.09
CA HIS A 212 8.38 13.73 -36.19
C HIS A 212 9.20 13.92 -34.90
N PHE A 213 8.55 13.93 -33.73
CA PHE A 213 9.24 14.14 -32.45
C PHE A 213 10.13 12.95 -32.07
N VAL A 214 11.30 13.27 -31.51
CA VAL A 214 12.28 12.32 -30.95
C VAL A 214 12.51 12.62 -29.46
N GLY A 215 13.27 11.77 -28.78
CA GLY A 215 13.57 11.90 -27.34
C GLY A 215 12.83 10.85 -26.50
N THR A 216 12.76 11.06 -25.19
CA THR A 216 12.18 10.11 -24.23
C THR A 216 11.12 10.75 -23.33
N LEU A 217 10.23 9.92 -22.78
CA LEU A 217 9.23 10.38 -21.80
C LEU A 217 9.88 10.88 -20.50
N ARG A 218 11.05 10.34 -20.15
CA ARG A 218 11.85 10.77 -19.00
C ARG A 218 12.34 12.21 -19.14
N ASP A 219 12.62 12.66 -20.36
CA ASP A 219 12.99 14.05 -20.61
C ASP A 219 11.81 14.98 -20.33
N LEU A 220 10.60 14.62 -20.79
CA LEU A 220 9.38 15.40 -20.62
C LEU A 220 8.91 15.46 -19.16
N ILE A 221 9.10 14.38 -18.39
CA ILE A 221 8.65 14.23 -17.00
C ILE A 221 9.87 14.13 -16.08
N ARG A 222 10.68 15.20 -16.08
CA ARG A 222 11.99 15.23 -15.41
C ARG A 222 11.91 15.50 -13.91
N ASN A 223 10.97 16.34 -13.48
CA ASN A 223 10.92 16.89 -12.11
C ASN A 223 9.63 16.47 -11.38
N GLU A 224 9.69 16.41 -10.06
CA GLU A 224 8.48 16.27 -9.23
C GLU A 224 7.56 17.49 -9.42
N GLY A 225 6.25 17.24 -9.49
CA GLY A 225 5.25 18.30 -9.68
C GLY A 225 5.11 18.83 -11.11
N CYS A 226 5.75 18.21 -12.12
CA CYS A 226 5.47 18.51 -13.53
C CYS A 226 3.99 18.24 -13.87
N PHE A 227 3.39 19.10 -14.69
CA PHE A 227 2.05 18.91 -15.24
C PHE A 227 0.95 18.61 -14.19
N PRO A 228 0.79 19.44 -13.13
CA PRO A 228 -0.07 19.11 -12.00
C PRO A 228 -1.56 18.98 -12.37
N SER A 229 -2.00 19.62 -13.46
CA SER A 229 -3.40 19.60 -13.92
C SER A 229 -3.64 18.75 -15.17
N LEU A 230 -2.62 18.06 -15.68
CA LEU A 230 -2.72 17.38 -16.98
C LEU A 230 -3.64 16.17 -16.88
N ARG A 231 -4.59 16.11 -17.82
CA ARG A 231 -5.58 15.03 -17.94
C ARG A 231 -5.31 14.18 -19.16
N ASN A 232 -4.95 14.81 -20.26
CA ASN A 232 -4.86 14.15 -21.55
C ASN A 232 -3.48 14.39 -22.17
N LEU A 233 -2.73 13.31 -22.39
CA LEU A 233 -1.41 13.34 -23.00
C LEU A 233 -1.40 12.46 -24.26
N TYR A 234 -1.33 13.11 -25.42
CA TYR A 234 -1.28 12.45 -26.73
C TYR A 234 0.08 12.67 -27.40
N LEU A 235 0.82 11.57 -27.55
CA LEU A 235 2.16 11.53 -28.13
C LEU A 235 2.28 10.52 -29.28
N ASN A 236 1.16 9.96 -29.73
CA ASN A 236 1.10 8.89 -30.72
C ASN A 236 1.66 9.30 -32.08
N ASN A 237 2.09 8.31 -32.88
CA ASN A 237 2.58 8.51 -34.25
C ASN A 237 3.75 9.51 -34.30
N ASN A 238 4.82 9.21 -33.57
CA ASN A 238 6.07 9.95 -33.51
C ASN A 238 7.27 8.97 -33.53
N TYR A 239 8.49 9.45 -33.27
CA TYR A 239 9.71 8.65 -33.16
C TYR A 239 10.26 8.60 -31.74
N LEU A 240 9.40 8.64 -30.71
CA LEU A 240 9.81 8.61 -29.31
C LEU A 240 10.43 7.26 -28.96
N THR A 241 11.46 7.28 -28.10
CA THR A 241 12.25 6.11 -27.68
C THR A 241 12.32 6.01 -26.15
N GLY A 242 12.99 4.97 -25.65
CA GLY A 242 13.10 4.72 -24.21
C GLY A 242 11.81 4.12 -23.61
N GLY A 243 11.80 3.94 -22.30
CA GLY A 243 10.67 3.36 -21.57
C GLY A 243 9.78 4.38 -20.89
N VAL A 244 8.71 3.87 -20.28
CA VAL A 244 7.83 4.67 -19.43
C VAL A 244 8.51 4.87 -18.06
N PRO A 245 8.84 6.11 -17.64
CA PRO A 245 9.42 6.39 -16.33
C PRO A 245 8.37 6.17 -15.23
N SER A 246 8.79 5.66 -14.07
CA SER A 246 7.89 5.48 -12.91
C SER A 246 7.30 6.79 -12.40
N GLN A 247 8.00 7.91 -12.62
CA GLN A 247 7.56 9.27 -12.28
C GLN A 247 6.28 9.69 -13.00
N LEU A 248 5.91 9.02 -14.11
CA LEU A 248 4.63 9.25 -14.79
C LEU A 248 3.44 9.00 -13.86
N ALA A 249 3.59 8.11 -12.86
CA ALA A 249 2.58 7.83 -11.83
C ALA A 249 2.21 9.07 -10.99
N ASN A 250 3.05 10.10 -10.95
CA ASN A 250 2.78 11.34 -10.21
C ASN A 250 1.77 12.24 -10.92
N LEU A 251 1.40 11.96 -12.17
CA LEU A 251 0.35 12.70 -12.89
C LEU A 251 -1.03 12.22 -12.44
N THR A 252 -1.40 12.49 -11.19
CA THR A 252 -2.61 11.94 -10.55
C THR A 252 -3.93 12.35 -11.20
N ASN A 253 -3.92 13.37 -12.07
CA ASN A 253 -5.08 13.83 -12.84
C ASN A 253 -5.18 13.21 -14.24
N LEU A 254 -4.20 12.39 -14.64
CA LEU A 254 -4.14 11.83 -15.99
C LEU A 254 -5.29 10.82 -16.20
N GLU A 255 -6.08 11.08 -17.23
CA GLU A 255 -7.22 10.29 -17.68
C GLU A 255 -6.87 9.48 -18.94
N ILE A 256 -6.11 10.09 -19.85
CA ILE A 256 -5.71 9.49 -21.13
C ILE A 256 -4.20 9.60 -21.32
N LEU A 257 -3.57 8.45 -21.55
CA LEU A 257 -2.20 8.34 -22.00
C LEU A 257 -2.15 7.62 -23.36
N TYR A 258 -1.76 8.35 -24.41
CA TYR A 258 -1.73 7.83 -25.77
C TYR A 258 -0.29 7.84 -26.33
N LEU A 259 0.35 6.67 -26.37
CA LEU A 259 1.74 6.47 -26.79
C LEU A 259 1.89 5.65 -28.07
N SER A 260 0.79 5.22 -28.71
CA SER A 260 0.85 4.24 -29.80
C SER A 260 1.66 4.70 -31.00
N SER A 261 2.14 3.73 -31.78
CA SER A 261 2.90 3.99 -33.02
C SER A 261 4.12 4.88 -32.75
N ASN A 262 5.01 4.42 -31.86
CA ASN A 262 6.30 5.04 -31.56
C ASN A 262 7.42 3.97 -31.59
N LYS A 263 8.62 4.32 -31.13
CA LYS A 263 9.77 3.40 -30.98
C LYS A 263 10.10 3.16 -29.50
N MET A 264 9.10 3.23 -28.62
CA MET A 264 9.30 3.10 -27.17
C MET A 264 9.53 1.64 -26.79
N ALA A 265 10.40 1.38 -25.82
CA ALA A 265 10.84 0.04 -25.44
C ALA A 265 10.94 -0.11 -23.91
N GLY A 266 11.22 -1.33 -23.43
CA GLY A 266 11.31 -1.62 -22.00
C GLY A 266 9.98 -2.09 -21.39
N ILE A 267 9.91 -2.17 -20.06
CA ILE A 267 8.73 -2.67 -19.34
C ILE A 267 7.74 -1.55 -19.01
N ILE A 268 6.48 -1.91 -18.73
CA ILE A 268 5.48 -0.99 -18.18
C ILE A 268 5.60 -0.99 -16.65
N PRO A 269 5.95 0.15 -16.01
CA PRO A 269 6.07 0.22 -14.55
C PRO A 269 4.74 -0.05 -13.86
N PHE A 270 4.78 -0.81 -12.76
CA PHE A 270 3.57 -1.12 -11.98
C PHE A 270 2.87 0.15 -11.46
N GLY A 271 3.65 1.20 -11.13
CA GLY A 271 3.13 2.48 -10.61
C GLY A 271 2.21 3.21 -11.58
N LEU A 272 2.28 2.90 -12.88
CA LEU A 272 1.36 3.49 -13.86
C LEU A 272 -0.09 3.05 -13.61
N ALA A 273 -0.30 1.86 -13.05
CA ALA A 273 -1.61 1.38 -12.61
C ALA A 273 -2.09 2.02 -11.30
N HIS A 274 -1.34 2.97 -10.71
CA HIS A 274 -1.77 3.71 -9.51
C HIS A 274 -2.28 5.11 -9.83
N ILE A 275 -2.28 5.52 -11.10
CA ILE A 275 -2.87 6.79 -11.51
C ILE A 275 -4.40 6.71 -11.33
N PRO A 276 -4.99 7.40 -10.35
CA PRO A 276 -6.35 7.11 -9.87
C PRO A 276 -7.44 7.41 -10.89
N ARG A 277 -7.15 8.22 -11.92
CA ARG A 277 -8.10 8.63 -12.95
C ARG A 277 -7.85 8.01 -14.32
N LEU A 278 -6.84 7.13 -14.44
CA LEU A 278 -6.45 6.56 -15.72
C LEU A 278 -7.59 5.72 -16.29
N THR A 279 -8.13 6.17 -17.43
CA THR A 279 -9.32 5.59 -18.06
C THR A 279 -8.96 4.89 -19.37
N TYR A 280 -8.06 5.48 -20.16
CA TYR A 280 -7.62 4.93 -21.44
C TYR A 280 -6.11 4.92 -21.56
N LEU A 281 -5.56 3.75 -21.90
CA LEU A 281 -4.12 3.53 -22.04
C LEU A 281 -3.80 2.92 -23.41
N TYR A 282 -3.17 3.70 -24.28
CA TYR A 282 -2.80 3.25 -25.62
C TYR A 282 -1.27 3.09 -25.72
N LEU A 283 -0.81 1.85 -25.84
CA LEU A 283 0.59 1.45 -25.90
C LEU A 283 0.93 0.70 -27.19
N ASP A 284 -0.05 0.42 -28.04
CA ASP A 284 0.08 -0.43 -29.21
C ASP A 284 1.11 0.10 -30.24
N HIS A 285 1.63 -0.79 -31.07
CA HIS A 285 2.62 -0.49 -32.10
C HIS A 285 3.86 0.22 -31.55
N ASN A 286 4.53 -0.44 -30.60
CA ASN A 286 5.78 -0.02 -29.96
C ASN A 286 6.72 -1.23 -29.81
N GLN A 287 7.75 -1.12 -28.97
CA GLN A 287 8.70 -2.19 -28.65
C GLN A 287 8.68 -2.53 -27.15
N PHE A 288 7.57 -2.28 -26.46
CA PHE A 288 7.44 -2.62 -25.04
C PHE A 288 7.52 -4.13 -24.85
N SER A 289 8.12 -4.58 -23.75
CA SER A 289 8.43 -5.99 -23.48
C SER A 289 8.07 -6.38 -22.05
N GLY A 290 8.25 -7.67 -21.73
CA GLY A 290 7.85 -8.23 -20.43
C GLY A 290 6.35 -8.51 -20.35
N ARG A 291 5.81 -8.57 -19.13
CA ARG A 291 4.38 -8.77 -18.85
C ARG A 291 3.69 -7.45 -18.51
N ILE A 292 2.39 -7.36 -18.80
CA ILE A 292 1.55 -6.27 -18.30
C ILE A 292 1.36 -6.45 -16.78
N PRO A 293 1.66 -5.44 -15.94
CA PRO A 293 1.44 -5.53 -14.50
C PRO A 293 0.01 -5.94 -14.16
N ASP A 294 -0.15 -6.96 -13.30
CA ASP A 294 -1.47 -7.49 -12.97
C ASP A 294 -2.38 -6.46 -12.28
N THR A 295 -1.79 -5.40 -11.71
CA THR A 295 -2.49 -4.26 -11.13
C THR A 295 -3.39 -3.53 -12.12
N PHE A 296 -3.09 -3.56 -13.43
CA PHE A 296 -3.99 -2.98 -14.44
C PHE A 296 -5.32 -3.73 -14.54
N TYR A 297 -5.35 -5.05 -14.30
CA TYR A 297 -6.60 -5.83 -14.30
C TYR A 297 -7.51 -5.51 -13.10
N LYS A 298 -6.94 -4.95 -12.03
CA LYS A 298 -7.67 -4.53 -10.82
C LYS A 298 -7.91 -3.02 -10.76
N HIS A 299 -7.55 -2.27 -11.81
CA HIS A 299 -7.67 -0.82 -11.80
C HIS A 299 -9.15 -0.38 -11.80
N PRO A 300 -9.60 0.47 -10.86
CA PRO A 300 -11.03 0.76 -10.68
C PRO A 300 -11.67 1.54 -11.83
N PHE A 301 -10.90 2.27 -12.63
CA PHE A 301 -11.42 3.17 -13.67
C PHE A 301 -10.87 2.89 -15.08
N LEU A 302 -9.98 1.90 -15.24
CA LEU A 302 -9.39 1.62 -16.55
C LEU A 302 -10.43 0.90 -17.41
N LYS A 303 -10.81 1.52 -18.53
CA LYS A 303 -11.81 0.96 -19.44
C LYS A 303 -11.19 0.17 -20.56
N GLU A 304 -10.17 0.74 -21.20
CA GLU A 304 -9.54 0.15 -22.37
C GLU A 304 -8.03 0.31 -22.31
N MET A 305 -7.35 -0.76 -22.74
CA MET A 305 -5.90 -0.83 -22.81
C MET A 305 -5.49 -1.48 -24.14
N TYR A 306 -4.82 -0.73 -25.01
CA TYR A 306 -4.38 -1.18 -26.32
C TYR A 306 -2.89 -1.51 -26.26
N ILE A 307 -2.52 -2.76 -26.55
CA ILE A 307 -1.15 -3.28 -26.39
C ILE A 307 -0.61 -4.04 -27.60
N GLU A 308 -1.41 -4.16 -28.66
CA GLU A 308 -1.05 -4.89 -29.88
C GLU A 308 0.26 -4.37 -30.49
N GLY A 309 0.99 -5.20 -31.24
CA GLY A 309 2.19 -4.75 -31.95
C GLY A 309 3.34 -4.35 -31.01
N ASN A 310 3.44 -5.01 -29.85
CA ASN A 310 4.55 -4.92 -28.90
C ASN A 310 5.24 -6.29 -28.73
N LEU A 311 6.28 -6.34 -27.90
CA LEU A 311 7.05 -7.54 -27.53
C LEU A 311 6.60 -8.13 -26.17
N PHE A 312 5.36 -7.88 -25.74
CA PHE A 312 4.84 -8.42 -24.48
C PHE A 312 4.79 -9.96 -24.53
N ARG A 313 5.25 -10.59 -23.45
CA ARG A 313 5.28 -12.04 -23.31
C ARG A 313 4.63 -12.44 -21.98
N PRO A 314 3.63 -13.34 -21.99
CA PRO A 314 2.95 -13.75 -20.76
C PRO A 314 3.83 -14.56 -19.81
N THR A 315 4.95 -15.12 -20.29
CA THR A 315 5.77 -16.13 -19.58
C THR A 315 7.21 -15.71 -19.27
N VAL A 316 7.59 -14.45 -19.48
CA VAL A 316 8.95 -14.00 -19.15
C VAL A 316 8.99 -13.49 -17.72
N ASN A 317 9.83 -14.11 -16.89
CA ASN A 317 10.16 -13.57 -15.58
C ASN A 317 10.82 -12.19 -15.76
N GLN A 318 10.14 -11.13 -15.32
CA GLN A 318 10.66 -9.76 -15.33
C GLN A 318 11.80 -9.64 -14.33
N ILE A 319 12.79 -8.78 -14.62
CA ILE A 319 13.80 -8.38 -13.64
C ILE A 319 13.49 -6.93 -13.26
N GLU A 320 13.33 -6.68 -11.97
CA GLU A 320 13.17 -5.34 -11.42
C GLU A 320 14.37 -5.02 -10.52
N GLU A 321 15.12 -3.99 -10.90
CA GLU A 321 16.23 -3.48 -10.08
C GLU A 321 15.68 -2.64 -8.92
N VAL A 322 16.05 -3.01 -7.69
CA VAL A 322 15.53 -2.39 -6.48
C VAL A 322 16.66 -1.82 -5.65
N LYS A 323 16.57 -0.54 -5.29
CA LYS A 323 17.45 0.07 -4.29
C LYS A 323 16.79 -0.03 -2.92
N LEU A 324 17.41 -0.79 -2.02
CA LEU A 324 17.03 -0.91 -0.61
C LEU A 324 17.90 0.01 0.24
N THR A 325 17.28 0.90 1.00
CA THR A 325 17.94 1.74 1.99
C THR A 325 17.68 1.19 3.39
N VAL A 326 18.75 0.92 4.15
CA VAL A 326 18.70 0.53 5.57
C VAL A 326 19.29 1.65 6.42
N LYS A 327 18.53 2.15 7.39
CA LYS A 327 19.02 3.16 8.34
C LYS A 327 19.72 2.50 9.51
N GLY A 328 21.05 2.58 9.53
CA GLY A 328 21.89 1.90 10.51
C GLY A 328 22.16 2.67 11.80
N LEU A 329 21.80 3.97 11.86
CA LEU A 329 22.14 4.85 12.97
C LEU A 329 21.38 4.53 14.27
N ASN A 330 20.08 4.23 14.19
CA ASN A 330 19.23 4.01 15.35
C ASN A 330 18.31 2.79 15.13
N SER A 331 18.09 2.00 16.18
CA SER A 331 17.05 0.98 16.18
C SER A 331 15.66 1.62 16.30
N ILE A 332 14.68 1.15 15.53
CA ILE A 332 13.29 1.62 15.62
C ILE A 332 12.46 0.85 16.65
N ALA A 333 12.91 -0.34 17.03
CA ALA A 333 12.25 -1.21 17.99
C ALA A 333 13.25 -2.25 18.55
N LYS A 334 12.86 -2.95 19.63
CA LYS A 334 13.66 -4.01 20.24
C LYS A 334 12.80 -5.24 20.59
N THR A 335 13.03 -6.38 19.95
CA THR A 335 12.35 -7.64 20.25
C THR A 335 12.99 -8.39 21.43
N ASP A 336 12.31 -9.39 21.97
CA ASP A 336 12.93 -10.36 22.89
C ASP A 336 13.98 -11.18 22.13
N GLU A 337 14.97 -11.75 22.85
CA GLU A 337 15.96 -12.66 22.27
C GLU A 337 15.31 -13.94 21.73
N ASN A 338 14.23 -14.35 22.39
CA ASN A 338 13.35 -15.46 22.06
C ASN A 338 12.05 -14.93 21.47
N PHE A 339 12.18 -14.08 20.43
CA PHE A 339 11.04 -13.51 19.72
C PHE A 339 10.10 -14.59 19.17
N ILE A 340 10.66 -15.68 18.63
CA ILE A 340 9.90 -16.82 18.14
C ILE A 340 9.35 -17.65 19.30
N CYS A 341 8.05 -17.88 19.24
CA CYS A 341 7.29 -18.72 20.15
C CYS A 341 6.35 -19.63 19.34
N ALA A 342 5.95 -20.76 19.90
CA ALA A 342 4.92 -21.64 19.35
C ALA A 342 3.95 -22.07 20.46
N THR A 343 2.74 -22.48 20.08
CA THR A 343 1.74 -22.93 21.06
C THR A 343 1.59 -24.45 21.10
N LEU A 344 1.11 -24.98 22.24
CA LEU A 344 0.54 -26.31 22.38
C LEU A 344 -0.89 -26.17 22.91
N ASP A 345 -1.83 -26.84 22.27
CA ASP A 345 -3.26 -26.69 22.54
C ASP A 345 -3.85 -27.87 23.32
N TRP A 346 -5.05 -27.66 23.85
CA TRP A 346 -5.86 -28.61 24.61
C TRP A 346 -6.81 -29.45 23.74
N TRP A 347 -6.96 -29.14 22.45
CA TRP A 347 -7.94 -29.81 21.59
C TRP A 347 -7.81 -31.35 21.60
N PRO A 348 -8.92 -32.08 21.84
CA PRO A 348 -8.93 -33.54 21.72
C PRO A 348 -8.99 -33.98 20.24
N GLU A 349 -8.75 -35.26 20.00
CA GLU A 349 -8.82 -35.90 18.66
C GLU A 349 -10.17 -35.67 17.95
N THR A 350 -11.24 -35.48 18.73
CA THR A 350 -12.60 -35.24 18.22
C THR A 350 -12.85 -33.80 17.75
N LYS A 351 -11.85 -32.92 17.84
CA LYS A 351 -11.92 -31.55 17.29
C LYS A 351 -11.85 -31.60 15.77
N CYS A 352 -12.98 -31.30 15.15
CA CYS A 352 -13.10 -31.25 13.71
C CYS A 352 -13.74 -29.93 13.27
N ASN A 353 -13.28 -29.37 12.16
CA ASN A 353 -13.91 -28.27 11.44
C ASN A 353 -14.05 -28.70 9.98
N TYR A 354 -15.09 -28.27 9.26
CA TYR A 354 -15.15 -28.45 7.80
C TYR A 354 -14.93 -29.90 7.33
N ASN A 355 -15.49 -30.88 8.06
CA ASN A 355 -15.32 -32.32 7.80
C ASN A 355 -13.87 -32.84 7.83
N GLN A 356 -12.97 -32.11 8.49
CA GLN A 356 -11.59 -32.53 8.77
C GLN A 356 -11.30 -32.45 10.26
N CYS A 357 -10.46 -33.37 10.75
CA CYS A 357 -10.03 -33.41 12.16
C CYS A 357 -8.50 -33.24 12.23
N PRO A 358 -7.97 -32.04 11.86
CA PRO A 358 -6.54 -31.85 11.63
C PRO A 358 -5.71 -31.85 12.91
N TRP A 359 -6.33 -32.01 14.08
CA TRP A 359 -5.64 -32.05 15.36
C TRP A 359 -5.09 -33.43 15.69
N GLY A 360 -5.74 -34.52 15.29
CA GLY A 360 -5.32 -35.87 15.66
C GLY A 360 -4.95 -35.98 17.14
N LYS A 361 -3.82 -36.63 17.45
CA LYS A 361 -3.27 -36.76 18.81
C LYS A 361 -2.42 -35.57 19.26
N ALA A 362 -2.42 -34.45 18.55
CA ALA A 362 -1.52 -33.32 18.82
C ALA A 362 -1.84 -32.55 20.11
N GLY A 363 -3.05 -32.68 20.65
CA GLY A 363 -3.44 -32.02 21.90
C GLY A 363 -2.57 -32.45 23.09
N ILE A 364 -2.28 -31.53 23.99
CA ILE A 364 -1.29 -31.71 25.06
C ILE A 364 -1.59 -32.88 26.01
N LEU A 365 -2.85 -33.34 26.08
CA LEU A 365 -3.23 -34.52 26.86
C LEU A 365 -2.83 -35.84 26.20
N ASN A 366 -2.73 -35.88 24.87
CA ASN A 366 -2.53 -37.11 24.08
C ASN A 366 -1.23 -37.12 23.25
N LEU A 367 -0.56 -35.96 23.12
CA LEU A 367 0.68 -35.80 22.34
C LEU A 367 1.73 -36.84 22.73
N ASP A 368 2.40 -37.44 21.75
CA ASP A 368 3.53 -38.33 21.99
C ASP A 368 4.75 -37.49 22.43
N LEU A 369 5.04 -37.51 23.73
CA LEU A 369 6.13 -36.74 24.33
C LEU A 369 7.48 -37.45 24.27
N GLU A 370 7.50 -38.73 23.86
CA GLU A 370 8.72 -39.52 23.67
C GLU A 370 9.21 -39.46 22.21
N ASN A 371 8.45 -38.79 21.34
CA ASN A 371 8.80 -38.61 19.93
C ASN A 371 10.09 -37.80 19.78
N LYS A 372 11.13 -38.43 19.20
CA LYS A 372 12.44 -37.81 18.98
C LYS A 372 12.39 -36.59 18.05
N ILE A 373 11.55 -36.63 17.02
CA ILE A 373 11.43 -35.51 16.07
C ILE A 373 10.88 -34.27 16.80
N LEU A 374 9.85 -34.44 17.65
CA LEU A 374 9.32 -33.35 18.48
C LEU A 374 10.41 -32.74 19.37
N ALA A 375 11.15 -33.58 20.11
CA ALA A 375 12.20 -33.12 21.00
C ALA A 375 13.32 -32.38 20.24
N ASN A 376 13.78 -32.94 19.11
CA ASN A 376 14.82 -32.35 18.28
C ASN A 376 14.36 -31.04 17.63
N ALA A 377 13.09 -30.96 17.20
CA ALA A 377 12.51 -29.75 16.66
C ALA A 377 12.46 -28.60 17.68
N ILE A 378 12.18 -28.88 18.95
CA ILE A 378 12.21 -27.88 20.03
C ILE A 378 13.66 -27.47 20.33
N LYS A 379 14.58 -28.45 20.44
CA LYS A 379 16.01 -28.22 20.73
C LYS A 379 16.70 -27.34 19.68
N ALA A 380 16.29 -27.42 18.41
CA ALA A 380 16.92 -26.67 17.33
C ALA A 380 16.88 -25.14 17.49
N PHE A 381 15.93 -24.61 18.26
CA PHE A 381 15.84 -23.19 18.61
C PHE A 381 16.77 -22.82 19.76
N SER A 382 16.85 -23.64 20.82
CA SER A 382 17.75 -23.46 21.96
C SER A 382 17.81 -22.01 22.54
N PRO A 383 16.76 -21.51 23.20
CA PRO A 383 15.49 -22.19 23.51
C PRO A 383 14.31 -21.76 22.62
N LEU A 384 13.30 -22.63 22.49
CA LEU A 384 11.97 -22.25 21.99
C LEU A 384 11.07 -21.86 23.17
N ARG A 385 10.32 -20.74 23.04
CA ARG A 385 9.21 -20.46 23.96
C ARG A 385 7.97 -21.23 23.53
N ILE A 386 7.37 -21.96 24.45
CA ILE A 386 6.14 -22.74 24.23
C ILE A 386 5.02 -22.19 25.12
N ARG A 387 3.95 -21.71 24.49
CA ARG A 387 2.72 -21.31 25.18
C ARG A 387 1.74 -22.49 25.22
N ILE A 388 1.41 -22.95 26.42
CA ILE A 388 0.36 -23.96 26.64
C ILE A 388 -0.95 -23.23 26.92
N GLY A 389 -1.90 -23.29 26.00
CA GLY A 389 -3.13 -22.51 26.05
C GLY A 389 -4.12 -22.88 24.97
N GLY A 390 -4.92 -21.91 24.51
CA GLY A 390 -5.95 -22.10 23.49
C GLY A 390 -7.35 -22.25 24.08
N SER A 391 -8.34 -22.43 23.20
CA SER A 391 -9.77 -22.22 23.53
C SER A 391 -10.30 -23.07 24.70
N LEU A 392 -9.81 -24.30 24.90
CA LEU A 392 -10.30 -25.16 25.99
C LEU A 392 -9.61 -24.92 27.34
N GLN A 393 -8.62 -24.03 27.43
CA GLN A 393 -7.88 -23.70 28.67
C GLN A 393 -8.81 -23.39 29.84
N ASP A 394 -9.87 -22.59 29.58
CA ASP A 394 -10.85 -22.18 30.60
C ASP A 394 -11.85 -23.26 31.00
N GLN A 395 -11.67 -24.48 30.50
CA GLN A 395 -12.42 -25.68 30.88
C GLN A 395 -11.56 -26.76 31.52
N VAL A 396 -10.26 -26.50 31.71
CA VAL A 396 -9.33 -27.45 32.32
C VAL A 396 -9.41 -27.38 33.84
N LEU A 397 -9.53 -28.55 34.46
CA LEU A 397 -9.32 -28.79 35.89
C LEU A 397 -7.93 -29.38 36.12
N TYR A 398 -7.17 -28.87 37.09
CA TYR A 398 -5.89 -29.47 37.48
C TYR A 398 -6.12 -30.51 38.59
N LYS A 399 -5.77 -31.78 38.35
CA LYS A 399 -5.99 -32.88 39.31
C LYS A 399 -4.92 -32.90 40.39
N VAL A 400 -4.98 -31.93 41.29
CA VAL A 400 -3.97 -31.72 42.34
C VAL A 400 -4.62 -31.37 43.68
N GLY A 401 -4.05 -31.91 44.75
CA GLY A 401 -4.56 -31.75 46.11
C GLY A 401 -5.96 -32.35 46.32
N THR A 402 -6.67 -31.84 47.32
CA THR A 402 -8.03 -32.31 47.69
C THR A 402 -9.15 -31.75 46.80
N SER A 403 -8.81 -30.89 45.83
CA SER A 403 -9.78 -30.10 45.07
C SER A 403 -10.38 -30.84 43.85
N ALA A 404 -9.90 -32.03 43.51
CA ALA A 404 -10.32 -32.76 42.32
C ALA A 404 -10.28 -34.29 42.51
N ALA A 405 -11.38 -34.89 42.98
CA ALA A 405 -11.51 -36.35 43.12
C ALA A 405 -11.69 -37.09 41.78
N LYS A 406 -12.15 -36.40 40.72
CA LYS A 406 -12.38 -36.94 39.38
C LYS A 406 -11.64 -36.11 38.34
N CYS A 407 -11.07 -36.78 37.32
CA CYS A 407 -10.35 -36.15 36.22
C CYS A 407 -11.06 -36.44 34.90
N PRO A 408 -12.05 -35.61 34.50
CA PRO A 408 -12.82 -35.84 33.28
C PRO A 408 -11.97 -35.60 32.02
N HIS A 409 -12.25 -36.36 30.96
CA HIS A 409 -11.71 -36.10 29.63
C HIS A 409 -12.62 -35.16 28.86
N PHE A 410 -12.04 -34.37 27.95
CA PHE A 410 -12.80 -33.59 26.99
C PHE A 410 -13.67 -34.51 26.10
N LYS A 411 -14.98 -34.25 26.08
CA LYS A 411 -15.95 -34.93 25.23
C LYS A 411 -16.82 -33.89 24.53
N ARG A 412 -17.32 -34.21 23.34
CA ARG A 412 -18.29 -33.36 22.65
C ARG A 412 -19.54 -33.18 23.52
N ARG A 413 -19.99 -31.94 23.60
CA ARG A 413 -21.12 -31.52 24.42
C ARG A 413 -21.62 -30.16 23.94
N ASP A 414 -22.81 -30.12 23.35
CA ASP A 414 -23.32 -28.95 22.61
C ASP A 414 -23.54 -27.71 23.50
N ASP A 415 -23.87 -27.89 24.77
CA ASP A 415 -24.03 -26.81 25.76
C ASP A 415 -22.71 -26.39 26.44
N GLY A 416 -21.59 -27.05 26.09
CA GLY A 416 -20.26 -26.75 26.60
C GLY A 416 -19.57 -25.62 25.83
N LEU A 417 -18.56 -24.97 26.45
CA LEU A 417 -17.80 -23.93 25.73
C LEU A 417 -17.08 -24.58 24.54
N PHE A 418 -17.20 -23.95 23.38
CA PHE A 418 -16.69 -24.46 22.11
C PHE A 418 -17.21 -25.86 21.73
N GLY A 419 -18.33 -26.31 22.30
CA GLY A 419 -18.92 -27.63 22.04
C GLY A 419 -18.24 -28.79 22.78
N PHE A 420 -17.55 -28.52 23.89
CA PHE A 420 -16.85 -29.54 24.68
C PHE A 420 -17.18 -29.45 26.18
N SER A 421 -17.12 -30.60 26.86
CA SER A 421 -17.20 -30.69 28.31
C SER A 421 -15.94 -30.12 28.99
N LYS A 422 -15.95 -30.05 30.32
CA LYS A 422 -14.71 -29.86 31.08
C LYS A 422 -13.74 -31.01 30.84
N GLY A 423 -12.46 -30.67 30.81
CA GLY A 423 -11.34 -31.61 30.73
C GLY A 423 -10.45 -31.49 31.95
N CYS A 424 -9.40 -32.29 32.00
CA CYS A 424 -8.54 -32.35 33.17
C CYS A 424 -7.09 -32.64 32.78
N LEU A 425 -6.16 -31.92 33.43
CA LEU A 425 -4.74 -32.22 33.40
C LEU A 425 -4.37 -33.04 34.64
N ASP A 426 -4.02 -34.31 34.43
CA ASP A 426 -3.44 -35.16 35.46
C ASP A 426 -1.97 -34.76 35.72
N MET A 427 -1.53 -34.77 36.98
CA MET A 427 -0.18 -34.33 37.33
C MET A 427 0.91 -35.28 36.82
N ASN A 428 0.61 -36.56 36.58
CA ASN A 428 1.55 -37.45 35.89
C ASN A 428 1.80 -36.98 34.46
N ARG A 429 0.77 -36.49 33.77
CA ARG A 429 0.92 -35.91 32.43
C ARG A 429 1.71 -34.60 32.48
N TRP A 430 1.48 -33.78 33.50
CA TRP A 430 2.28 -32.58 33.74
C TRP A 430 3.76 -32.87 34.00
N ASP A 431 4.07 -33.93 34.75
CA ASP A 431 5.43 -34.39 35.00
C ASP A 431 6.12 -34.82 33.69
N LEU A 432 5.42 -35.56 32.81
CA LEU A 432 5.95 -35.96 31.50
C LEU A 432 6.22 -34.77 30.58
N LEU A 433 5.35 -33.76 30.57
CA LEU A 433 5.56 -32.53 29.81
C LEU A 433 6.81 -31.80 30.29
N ASN A 434 6.99 -31.67 31.61
CA ASN A 434 8.17 -31.01 32.17
C ASN A 434 9.46 -31.82 31.94
N LYS A 435 9.39 -33.15 31.84
CA LYS A 435 10.52 -33.97 31.39
C LYS A 435 10.96 -33.54 29.98
N LEU A 436 10.03 -33.44 29.03
CA LEU A 436 10.32 -32.95 27.67
C LEU A 436 10.88 -31.52 27.69
N PHE A 437 10.26 -30.60 28.45
CA PHE A 437 10.70 -29.20 28.50
C PHE A 437 12.10 -29.06 29.08
N LYS A 438 12.42 -29.81 30.12
CA LYS A 438 13.76 -29.86 30.71
C LYS A 438 14.77 -30.45 29.72
N GLU A 439 14.42 -31.54 29.04
CA GLU A 439 15.30 -32.18 28.06
C GLU A 439 15.61 -31.27 26.87
N THR A 440 14.62 -30.48 26.44
CA THR A 440 14.71 -29.62 25.25
C THR A 440 15.20 -28.21 25.55
N GLY A 441 15.20 -27.80 26.82
CA GLY A 441 15.49 -26.42 27.24
C GLY A 441 14.37 -25.42 26.93
N ALA A 442 13.15 -25.88 26.66
CA ALA A 442 12.02 -25.02 26.33
C ALA A 442 11.65 -24.04 27.46
N ARG A 443 11.27 -22.81 27.09
CA ARG A 443 10.72 -21.80 28.02
C ARG A 443 9.21 -21.86 28.00
N ILE A 444 8.57 -22.02 29.17
CA ILE A 444 7.14 -22.33 29.24
C ILE A 444 6.32 -21.12 29.66
N THR A 445 5.37 -20.75 28.82
CA THR A 445 4.23 -19.90 29.17
C THR A 445 3.03 -20.81 29.43
N PHE A 446 2.45 -20.78 30.63
CA PHE A 446 1.31 -21.63 30.98
C PHE A 446 0.04 -20.81 31.21
N GLY A 447 -1.01 -21.13 30.43
CA GLY A 447 -2.32 -20.52 30.57
C GLY A 447 -3.18 -21.16 31.65
N LEU A 448 -3.66 -20.34 32.58
CA LEU A 448 -4.52 -20.71 33.70
C LEU A 448 -6.00 -20.54 33.37
N ASN A 449 -6.85 -21.36 33.98
CA ASN A 449 -8.31 -21.26 33.83
C ASN A 449 -8.87 -20.04 34.60
N ALA A 450 -9.39 -19.04 33.88
CA ALA A 450 -9.96 -17.80 34.42
C ALA A 450 -11.45 -17.89 34.77
N LEU A 451 -12.16 -18.95 34.32
CA LEU A 451 -13.60 -19.12 34.53
C LEU A 451 -13.96 -19.87 35.81
N THR A 452 -12.98 -20.40 36.53
CA THR A 452 -13.22 -21.13 37.79
C THR A 452 -13.89 -20.23 38.83
N GLY A 453 -15.03 -20.69 39.38
CA GLY A 453 -15.81 -19.99 40.41
C GLY A 453 -16.84 -18.98 39.89
N ARG A 454 -16.88 -18.74 38.58
CA ARG A 454 -17.80 -17.78 37.97
C ARG A 454 -19.15 -18.39 37.60
N LYS A 455 -20.11 -17.51 37.35
CA LYS A 455 -21.45 -17.83 36.86
C LYS A 455 -21.78 -16.94 35.67
N LYS A 456 -22.64 -17.44 34.77
CA LYS A 456 -23.17 -16.64 33.66
C LYS A 456 -23.99 -15.48 34.21
N SER A 457 -23.92 -14.32 33.58
CA SER A 457 -24.83 -13.21 33.86
C SER A 457 -26.26 -13.61 33.53
N LYS A 458 -27.24 -13.01 34.21
CA LYS A 458 -28.65 -13.21 33.90
C LYS A 458 -29.06 -12.52 32.60
N ASP A 459 -28.39 -11.41 32.28
CA ASP A 459 -28.76 -10.53 31.16
C ASP A 459 -27.98 -10.85 29.87
N ASP A 460 -26.85 -11.55 30.00
CA ASP A 460 -26.01 -11.98 28.87
C ASP A 460 -25.33 -13.31 29.20
N ASN A 461 -25.74 -14.37 28.51
CA ASN A 461 -25.23 -15.72 28.71
C ASN A 461 -23.75 -15.92 28.34
N SER A 462 -23.15 -14.99 27.59
CA SER A 462 -21.72 -14.99 27.27
C SER A 462 -20.87 -14.31 28.36
N LEU A 463 -21.46 -13.40 29.14
CA LEU A 463 -20.77 -12.64 30.18
C LEU A 463 -20.62 -13.47 31.46
N MET A 464 -19.38 -13.63 31.92
CA MET A 464 -19.03 -14.39 33.12
C MET A 464 -18.77 -13.44 34.30
N VAL A 465 -19.65 -13.46 35.29
CA VAL A 465 -19.63 -12.55 36.45
C VAL A 465 -19.16 -13.25 37.73
N GLY A 466 -18.69 -12.43 38.69
CA GLY A 466 -18.12 -12.87 39.96
C GLY A 466 -16.59 -12.86 39.96
N ASN A 467 -16.00 -13.08 41.14
CA ASN A 467 -14.55 -13.12 41.30
C ASN A 467 -13.99 -14.44 40.77
N TRP A 468 -12.76 -14.39 40.23
CA TRP A 468 -12.01 -15.62 39.96
C TRP A 468 -11.75 -16.39 41.27
N ASN A 469 -11.99 -17.70 41.27
CA ASN A 469 -11.57 -18.58 42.36
C ASN A 469 -10.19 -19.18 42.03
N PRO A 470 -9.10 -18.70 42.69
CA PRO A 470 -7.75 -19.12 42.35
C PRO A 470 -7.35 -20.48 42.94
N ARG A 471 -8.20 -21.15 43.74
CA ARG A 471 -7.79 -22.30 44.56
C ARG A 471 -7.14 -23.42 43.73
N ASN A 472 -7.75 -23.79 42.60
CA ASN A 472 -7.23 -24.87 41.75
C ASN A 472 -5.92 -24.47 41.05
N ALA A 473 -5.83 -23.23 40.55
CA ALA A 473 -4.61 -22.69 39.96
C ALA A 473 -3.48 -22.60 40.99
N TYR A 474 -3.77 -22.16 42.21
CA TYR A 474 -2.79 -22.08 43.30
C TYR A 474 -2.20 -23.46 43.65
N GLU A 475 -3.03 -24.49 43.79
CA GLU A 475 -2.54 -25.85 44.09
C GLU A 475 -1.70 -26.42 42.92
N PHE A 476 -2.07 -26.10 41.67
CA PHE A 476 -1.27 -26.47 40.49
C PHE A 476 0.08 -25.76 40.45
N MET A 477 0.10 -24.45 40.66
CA MET A 477 1.33 -23.66 40.72
C MET A 477 2.22 -24.14 41.88
N LYS A 478 1.64 -24.41 43.05
CA LYS A 478 2.36 -24.95 44.22
C LYS A 478 2.99 -26.30 43.93
N TYR A 479 2.28 -27.21 43.25
CA TYR A 479 2.83 -28.50 42.83
C TYR A 479 3.97 -28.33 41.81
N THR A 480 3.80 -27.42 40.86
CA THR A 480 4.85 -27.11 39.87
C THR A 480 6.12 -26.61 40.55
N VAL A 481 5.99 -25.71 41.53
CA VAL A 481 7.11 -25.21 42.35
C VAL A 481 7.72 -26.33 43.19
N SER A 482 6.92 -27.17 43.84
CA SER A 482 7.44 -28.24 44.71
C SER A 482 8.21 -29.31 43.94
N LYS A 483 7.94 -29.47 42.64
CA LYS A 483 8.71 -30.33 41.72
C LYS A 483 9.97 -29.66 41.16
N GLY A 484 10.17 -28.36 41.41
CA GLY A 484 11.28 -27.59 40.84
C GLY A 484 11.14 -27.33 39.33
N TYR A 485 9.92 -27.41 38.79
CA TYR A 485 9.67 -27.13 37.38
C TYR A 485 9.71 -25.62 37.12
N LYS A 486 10.35 -25.24 36.01
CA LYS A 486 10.55 -23.83 35.64
C LYS A 486 9.43 -23.35 34.72
N ILE A 487 8.83 -22.22 35.07
CA ILE A 487 7.83 -21.51 34.26
C ILE A 487 8.39 -20.11 33.95
N ASP A 488 8.42 -19.73 32.67
CA ASP A 488 8.85 -18.40 32.22
C ASP A 488 7.75 -17.37 32.51
N SER A 489 6.49 -17.78 32.29
CA SER A 489 5.34 -16.90 32.52
C SER A 489 4.01 -17.64 32.75
N TYR A 490 3.10 -17.01 33.47
CA TYR A 490 1.69 -17.42 33.57
C TYR A 490 0.78 -16.42 32.84
N GLU A 491 -0.25 -16.94 32.18
CA GLU A 491 -1.29 -16.16 31.51
C GLU A 491 -2.66 -16.55 32.07
N LEU A 492 -3.63 -15.63 32.16
CA LEU A 492 -4.95 -15.90 32.77
C LEU A 492 -6.06 -15.93 31.73
N GLY A 493 -6.60 -17.12 31.43
CA GLY A 493 -7.68 -17.30 30.46
C GLY A 493 -7.26 -17.14 29.00
N ASN A 494 -8.20 -17.39 28.09
CA ASN A 494 -7.99 -17.32 26.65
C ASN A 494 -9.24 -16.74 25.96
N GLU A 495 -9.08 -15.64 25.22
CA GLU A 495 -10.11 -15.00 24.38
C GLU A 495 -11.37 -14.59 25.13
N LEU A 496 -11.20 -14.12 26.38
CA LEU A 496 -12.28 -13.63 27.24
C LEU A 496 -12.42 -12.10 27.21
N CYS A 497 -11.57 -11.38 26.46
CA CYS A 497 -11.59 -9.92 26.35
C CYS A 497 -12.51 -9.42 25.23
N GLY A 498 -12.85 -8.12 25.26
CA GLY A 498 -13.72 -7.49 24.26
C GLY A 498 -15.10 -8.15 24.20
N SER A 499 -15.53 -8.53 23.00
CA SER A 499 -16.76 -9.30 22.79
C SER A 499 -16.68 -10.76 23.25
N GLY A 500 -15.47 -11.29 23.48
CA GLY A 500 -15.20 -12.71 23.67
C GLY A 500 -15.49 -13.55 22.41
N VAL A 501 -15.10 -14.83 22.47
CA VAL A 501 -15.41 -15.81 21.41
C VAL A 501 -16.54 -16.76 21.85
N ALA A 502 -16.37 -17.46 22.97
CA ALA A 502 -17.41 -18.31 23.56
C ALA A 502 -17.90 -17.81 24.93
N ALA A 503 -17.06 -17.02 25.61
CA ALA A 503 -17.36 -16.35 26.87
C ALA A 503 -16.56 -15.04 26.94
N ARG A 504 -17.01 -14.11 27.77
CA ARG A 504 -16.34 -12.83 27.99
C ARG A 504 -16.33 -12.42 29.46
N ILE A 505 -15.32 -11.65 29.85
CA ILE A 505 -15.19 -11.01 31.16
C ILE A 505 -14.98 -9.50 30.93
N GLY A 506 -15.65 -8.66 31.71
CA GLY A 506 -15.44 -7.22 31.68
C GLY A 506 -14.01 -6.84 32.09
N ALA A 507 -13.42 -5.84 31.43
CA ALA A 507 -12.02 -5.44 31.62
C ALA A 507 -11.65 -5.14 33.09
N GLU A 508 -12.52 -4.44 33.81
CA GLU A 508 -12.26 -4.12 35.23
C GLU A 508 -12.20 -5.36 36.12
N GLN A 509 -13.15 -6.29 35.94
CA GLN A 509 -13.15 -7.52 36.72
C GLN A 509 -11.92 -8.35 36.38
N TYR A 510 -11.64 -8.54 35.08
CA TYR A 510 -10.47 -9.27 34.63
C TYR A 510 -9.16 -8.67 35.18
N GLY A 511 -9.02 -7.33 35.18
CA GLY A 511 -7.88 -6.64 35.79
C GLY A 511 -7.72 -6.95 37.28
N LYS A 512 -8.81 -6.97 38.05
CA LYS A 512 -8.80 -7.38 39.47
C LYS A 512 -8.32 -8.82 39.64
N ASP A 513 -8.71 -9.71 38.74
CA ASP A 513 -8.31 -11.12 38.80
C ASP A 513 -6.83 -11.32 38.44
N VAL A 514 -6.29 -10.54 37.50
CA VAL A 514 -4.85 -10.57 37.18
C VAL A 514 -4.00 -10.00 38.32
N ILE A 515 -4.50 -9.01 39.07
CA ILE A 515 -3.86 -8.56 40.32
C ILE A 515 -3.78 -9.71 41.34
N VAL A 516 -4.85 -10.52 41.46
CA VAL A 516 -4.83 -11.72 42.31
C VAL A 516 -3.77 -12.71 41.81
N LEU A 517 -3.69 -12.96 40.50
CA LEU A 517 -2.65 -13.82 39.92
C LEU A 517 -1.23 -13.31 40.26
N LYS A 518 -0.95 -12.01 40.10
CA LYS A 518 0.37 -11.45 40.44
C LYS A 518 0.74 -11.68 41.91
N ARG A 519 -0.21 -11.52 42.83
CA ARG A 519 0.00 -11.82 44.26
C ARG A 519 0.29 -13.30 44.50
N LEU A 520 -0.37 -14.22 43.79
CA LEU A 520 -0.06 -15.65 43.90
C LEU A 520 1.33 -15.97 43.38
N VAL A 521 1.73 -15.36 42.27
CA VAL A 521 3.08 -15.50 41.73
C VAL A 521 4.12 -15.00 42.74
N GLN A 522 3.98 -13.79 43.29
CA GLN A 522 4.89 -13.26 44.32
C GLN A 522 4.93 -14.14 45.57
N LYS A 523 3.79 -14.71 45.97
CA LYS A 523 3.70 -15.61 47.14
C LYS A 523 4.44 -16.93 46.92
N LEU A 524 4.31 -17.52 45.74
CA LEU A 524 4.89 -18.83 45.42
C LEU A 524 6.35 -18.75 44.94
N TYR A 525 6.75 -17.59 44.41
CA TYR A 525 8.08 -17.29 43.91
C TYR A 525 8.59 -16.02 44.63
N PRO A 526 9.09 -16.15 45.87
CA PRO A 526 9.47 -15.00 46.70
C PRO A 526 10.74 -14.28 46.21
N ASP A 527 11.57 -14.95 45.39
CA ASP A 527 12.74 -14.36 44.77
C ASP A 527 12.35 -13.64 43.45
N PRO A 528 12.47 -12.30 43.38
CA PRO A 528 12.13 -11.54 42.19
C PRO A 528 12.94 -11.94 40.94
N ALA A 529 14.16 -12.47 41.10
CA ALA A 529 15.02 -12.85 39.99
C ALA A 529 14.55 -14.12 39.26
N THR A 530 13.79 -14.97 39.96
CA THR A 530 13.24 -16.22 39.41
C THR A 530 11.73 -16.18 39.24
N GLN A 531 11.11 -15.04 39.51
CA GLN A 531 9.67 -14.86 39.44
C GLN A 531 9.16 -14.95 37.99
N PRO A 532 8.18 -15.84 37.69
CA PRO A 532 7.55 -15.90 36.38
C PRO A 532 6.83 -14.60 36.02
N LYS A 533 6.86 -14.23 34.74
CA LYS A 533 6.10 -13.09 34.22
C LYS A 533 4.59 -13.36 34.27
N VAL A 534 3.79 -12.31 34.46
CA VAL A 534 2.32 -12.36 34.35
C VAL A 534 1.89 -11.71 33.03
N LEU A 535 1.18 -12.46 32.20
CA LEU A 535 0.72 -12.05 30.87
C LEU A 535 -0.81 -11.99 30.80
N GLY A 536 -1.33 -11.22 29.84
CA GLY A 536 -2.74 -11.17 29.50
C GLY A 536 -3.07 -10.03 28.54
N PRO A 537 -4.29 -9.95 27.97
CA PRO A 537 -5.44 -10.81 28.26
C PRO A 537 -5.61 -12.03 27.34
N ALA A 538 -4.68 -12.31 26.42
CA ALA A 538 -4.73 -13.47 25.53
C ALA A 538 -5.97 -13.51 24.62
N GLY A 539 -6.29 -12.42 23.93
CA GLY A 539 -7.39 -12.40 22.99
C GLY A 539 -7.30 -11.30 21.94
N PHE A 540 -8.36 -11.10 21.18
CA PHE A 540 -8.39 -10.10 20.11
C PHE A 540 -8.35 -8.68 20.69
N TYR A 541 -7.56 -7.82 20.07
CA TYR A 541 -7.38 -6.46 20.52
C TYR A 541 -8.69 -5.66 20.40
N ASP A 542 -9.14 -5.15 21.54
CA ASP A 542 -10.22 -4.17 21.66
C ASP A 542 -9.68 -2.97 22.45
N LYS A 543 -9.63 -1.81 21.80
CA LYS A 543 -8.94 -0.63 22.33
C LYS A 543 -9.46 -0.21 23.70
N GLN A 544 -10.78 -0.14 23.87
CA GLN A 544 -11.37 0.30 25.13
C GLN A 544 -11.10 -0.71 26.25
N TRP A 545 -11.34 -1.99 25.97
CA TRP A 545 -11.14 -3.06 26.93
C TRP A 545 -9.66 -3.14 27.37
N PHE A 546 -8.72 -3.08 26.43
CA PHE A 546 -7.29 -3.16 26.71
C PHE A 546 -6.79 -1.95 27.50
N ASN A 547 -7.28 -0.75 27.18
CA ASN A 547 -6.93 0.47 27.93
C ASN A 547 -7.45 0.39 29.37
N THR A 548 -8.71 0.00 29.57
CA THR A 548 -9.28 -0.21 30.91
C THR A 548 -8.50 -1.28 31.68
N PHE A 549 -8.14 -2.39 31.03
CA PHE A 549 -7.35 -3.45 31.64
C PHE A 549 -5.99 -2.95 32.15
N LEU A 550 -5.26 -2.20 31.33
CA LEU A 550 -3.97 -1.62 31.72
C LEU A 550 -4.12 -0.59 32.87
N GLN A 551 -5.14 0.25 32.80
CA GLN A 551 -5.43 1.23 33.86
C GLN A 551 -5.74 0.56 35.22
N ILE A 552 -6.52 -0.51 35.20
CA ILE A 552 -6.93 -1.23 36.41
C ILE A 552 -5.76 -2.04 36.99
N THR A 553 -4.96 -2.68 36.15
CA THR A 553 -3.82 -3.48 36.62
C THR A 553 -2.68 -2.60 37.13
N GLY A 554 -2.39 -1.49 36.45
CA GLY A 554 -1.32 -0.58 36.84
C GLY A 554 0.09 -1.19 36.74
N PRO A 555 1.11 -0.44 37.17
CA PRO A 555 2.51 -0.87 37.10
C PRO A 555 2.77 -2.11 37.97
N ASN A 556 3.77 -2.90 37.57
CA ASN A 556 4.25 -4.09 38.29
C ASN A 556 3.24 -5.26 38.37
N VAL A 557 2.15 -5.24 37.59
CA VAL A 557 1.18 -6.35 37.56
C VAL A 557 1.30 -7.18 36.28
N VAL A 558 1.21 -6.55 35.11
CA VAL A 558 1.28 -7.22 33.80
C VAL A 558 2.64 -6.97 33.16
N ASP A 559 3.42 -8.03 33.00
CA ASP A 559 4.77 -8.01 32.44
C ASP A 559 4.77 -8.09 30.90
N GLY A 560 3.68 -8.59 30.30
CA GLY A 560 3.47 -8.57 28.84
C GLY A 560 1.99 -8.53 28.46
N LEU A 561 1.63 -7.60 27.58
CA LEU A 561 0.29 -7.44 27.03
C LEU A 561 0.12 -8.36 25.81
N THR A 562 -0.64 -9.44 25.96
CA THR A 562 -0.84 -10.46 24.93
C THR A 562 -2.11 -10.22 24.12
N HIS A 563 -2.01 -10.31 22.80
CA HIS A 563 -3.14 -10.27 21.86
C HIS A 563 -3.02 -11.34 20.78
N HIS A 564 -4.14 -11.69 20.13
CA HIS A 564 -4.24 -12.77 19.14
C HIS A 564 -4.44 -12.24 17.72
N ILE A 565 -3.95 -12.97 16.71
CA ILE A 565 -4.02 -12.58 15.29
C ILE A 565 -4.50 -13.74 14.40
N TYR A 566 -5.64 -13.51 13.74
CA TYR A 566 -6.19 -14.38 12.69
C TYR A 566 -6.76 -13.52 11.56
N ASN A 567 -5.88 -12.91 10.77
CA ASN A 567 -6.22 -11.88 9.79
C ASN A 567 -6.48 -12.39 8.36
N LEU A 568 -6.36 -13.69 8.07
CA LEU A 568 -6.64 -14.24 6.74
C LEU A 568 -8.11 -14.64 6.54
N GLY A 569 -8.84 -14.91 7.64
CA GLY A 569 -10.23 -15.38 7.63
C GLY A 569 -10.38 -16.85 8.04
N ALA A 570 -11.46 -17.49 7.61
CA ALA A 570 -11.78 -18.87 7.96
C ALA A 570 -10.88 -19.86 7.23
N GLY A 571 -10.50 -20.97 7.88
CA GLY A 571 -9.74 -22.05 7.23
C GLY A 571 -10.44 -22.74 6.04
N VAL A 572 -11.74 -22.53 5.84
CA VAL A 572 -12.50 -23.04 4.68
C VAL A 572 -12.56 -22.04 3.52
N ASP A 573 -12.05 -20.83 3.70
CA ASP A 573 -12.11 -19.79 2.69
C ASP A 573 -11.29 -20.19 1.45
N PRO A 574 -11.92 -20.32 0.25
CA PRO A 574 -11.21 -20.72 -0.96
C PRO A 574 -10.22 -19.66 -1.47
N THR A 575 -10.32 -18.43 -0.96
CA THR A 575 -9.49 -17.29 -1.39
C THR A 575 -8.24 -17.09 -0.53
N LEU A 576 -7.98 -17.96 0.45
CA LEU A 576 -6.82 -17.83 1.36
C LEU A 576 -5.49 -17.64 0.61
N ILE A 577 -5.25 -18.40 -0.45
CA ILE A 577 -4.02 -18.30 -1.25
C ILE A 577 -3.84 -16.88 -1.83
N HIS A 578 -4.92 -16.27 -2.32
CA HIS A 578 -4.88 -14.92 -2.88
C HIS A 578 -4.60 -13.87 -1.82
N LYS A 579 -5.17 -14.04 -0.61
CA LYS A 579 -4.94 -13.13 0.52
C LYS A 579 -3.49 -13.18 1.03
N VAL A 580 -2.89 -14.37 1.04
CA VAL A 580 -1.51 -14.57 1.49
C VAL A 580 -0.48 -14.02 0.49
N GLN A 581 -0.82 -13.95 -0.80
CA GLN A 581 0.04 -13.36 -1.84
C GLN A 581 -0.28 -11.89 -2.15
N ASP A 582 -1.24 -11.27 -1.46
CA ASP A 582 -1.61 -9.87 -1.68
C ASP A 582 -0.99 -8.96 -0.60
N PRO A 583 0.10 -8.23 -0.90
CA PRO A 583 0.77 -7.38 0.08
C PRO A 583 -0.14 -6.28 0.64
N TYR A 584 -1.13 -5.82 -0.13
CA TYR A 584 -2.07 -4.79 0.32
C TYR A 584 -3.09 -5.35 1.31
N PHE A 585 -3.50 -6.60 1.13
CA PHE A 585 -4.33 -7.29 2.11
C PHE A 585 -3.56 -7.51 3.41
N LEU A 586 -2.30 -7.95 3.32
CA LEU A 586 -1.44 -8.18 4.47
C LEU A 586 -1.15 -6.90 5.27
N ASP A 587 -1.05 -5.74 4.61
CA ASP A 587 -0.81 -4.45 5.28
C ASP A 587 -1.94 -3.97 6.18
N GLN A 588 -3.16 -4.50 6.02
CA GLN A 588 -4.33 -4.05 6.81
C GLN A 588 -4.14 -4.28 8.31
N ILE A 589 -3.42 -5.33 8.71
CA ILE A 589 -3.20 -5.66 10.13
C ILE A 589 -2.20 -4.73 10.83
N ALA A 590 -1.42 -3.95 10.06
CA ALA A 590 -0.44 -3.00 10.61
C ALA A 590 -1.08 -1.98 11.55
N GLU A 591 -2.35 -1.61 11.30
CA GLU A 591 -3.08 -0.69 12.18
C GLU A 591 -3.30 -1.28 13.56
N THR A 592 -3.69 -2.56 13.66
CA THR A 592 -3.84 -3.24 14.96
C THR A 592 -2.53 -3.24 15.74
N TYR A 593 -1.40 -3.53 15.10
CA TYR A 593 -0.09 -3.50 15.77
C TYR A 593 0.28 -2.10 16.25
N ARG A 594 -0.01 -1.07 15.45
CA ARG A 594 0.19 0.34 15.81
C ARG A 594 -0.68 0.75 17.01
N GLU A 595 -1.93 0.33 17.03
CA GLU A 595 -2.86 0.65 18.11
C GLU A 595 -2.46 -0.02 19.43
N VAL A 596 -2.10 -1.32 19.41
CA VAL A 596 -1.58 -2.02 20.61
C VAL A 596 -0.37 -1.28 21.18
N SER A 597 0.55 -0.88 20.31
CA SER A 597 1.76 -0.13 20.71
C SER A 597 1.41 1.23 21.31
N THR A 598 0.39 1.89 20.78
CA THR A 598 -0.11 3.18 21.28
C THR A 598 -0.75 3.02 22.64
N SER A 599 -1.58 2.00 22.85
CA SER A 599 -2.18 1.69 24.15
C SER A 599 -1.13 1.39 25.23
N ILE A 600 -0.09 0.63 24.90
CA ILE A 600 1.04 0.41 25.82
C ILE A 600 1.73 1.72 26.16
N LYS A 601 2.05 2.55 25.15
CA LYS A 601 2.74 3.83 25.38
C LYS A 601 1.95 4.74 26.32
N LEU A 602 0.62 4.76 26.21
CA LEU A 602 -0.25 5.65 26.97
C LEU A 602 -0.65 5.09 28.35
N PHE A 603 -0.94 3.80 28.43
CA PHE A 603 -1.59 3.20 29.61
C PHE A 603 -0.76 2.10 30.29
N GLY A 604 0.32 1.63 29.67
CA GLY A 604 1.15 0.55 30.22
C GLY A 604 2.63 0.62 29.82
N PRO A 605 3.34 1.75 29.98
CA PRO A 605 4.73 1.89 29.53
C PRO A 605 5.72 0.92 30.20
N TRP A 606 5.31 0.24 31.28
CA TRP A 606 6.07 -0.82 31.97
C TRP A 606 5.94 -2.21 31.32
N THR A 607 5.04 -2.39 30.35
CA THR A 607 4.79 -3.68 29.70
C THR A 607 5.18 -3.68 28.23
N GLY A 608 5.30 -4.86 27.62
CA GLY A 608 5.59 -5.02 26.19
C GLY A 608 4.46 -5.71 25.44
N ALA A 609 4.30 -5.42 24.14
CA ALA A 609 3.30 -6.08 23.31
C ALA A 609 3.75 -7.48 22.89
N TRP A 610 2.87 -8.46 22.99
CA TRP A 610 3.14 -9.86 22.62
C TRP A 610 2.02 -10.35 21.72
N VAL A 611 2.35 -10.95 20.58
CA VAL A 611 1.38 -11.80 19.88
C VAL A 611 1.40 -13.16 20.60
N GLY A 612 0.37 -13.40 21.41
CA GLY A 612 0.25 -14.60 22.25
C GLY A 612 -0.25 -15.83 21.48
N GLU A 613 -0.93 -15.61 20.35
CA GLU A 613 -1.43 -16.67 19.48
C GLU A 613 -1.68 -16.11 18.07
N ALA A 614 -1.18 -16.79 17.04
CA ALA A 614 -1.49 -16.43 15.67
C ALA A 614 -1.40 -17.63 14.73
N GLY A 615 -2.44 -17.86 13.93
CA GLY A 615 -2.48 -18.97 12.95
C GLY A 615 -2.89 -18.54 11.54
N GLY A 616 -3.06 -17.23 11.30
CA GLY A 616 -3.42 -16.64 10.01
C GLY A 616 -4.89 -16.88 9.69
N ALA A 617 -5.24 -18.13 9.39
CA ALA A 617 -6.61 -18.58 9.20
C ALA A 617 -7.15 -19.28 10.46
N TYR A 618 -8.30 -18.82 10.96
CA TYR A 618 -8.93 -19.40 12.16
C TYR A 618 -9.63 -20.73 11.84
N ASN A 619 -10.11 -21.44 12.87
CA ASN A 619 -10.73 -22.77 12.76
C ASN A 619 -9.78 -23.84 12.18
N SER A 620 -8.60 -23.95 12.79
CA SER A 620 -7.58 -24.97 12.48
C SER A 620 -6.82 -24.77 11.16
N GLY A 621 -6.84 -23.57 10.57
CA GLY A 621 -6.07 -23.26 9.36
C GLY A 621 -6.62 -23.85 8.06
N GLY A 622 -6.11 -23.34 6.94
CA GLY A 622 -6.48 -23.75 5.59
C GLY A 622 -5.89 -25.09 5.21
N LYS A 623 -6.74 -26.06 4.80
CA LYS A 623 -6.34 -27.45 4.52
C LYS A 623 -5.17 -27.56 3.54
N TYR A 624 -5.13 -26.71 2.51
CA TYR A 624 -4.12 -26.75 1.44
C TYR A 624 -3.13 -25.57 1.49
N VAL A 625 -3.29 -24.65 2.44
CA VAL A 625 -2.54 -23.39 2.48
C VAL A 625 -1.63 -23.35 3.71
N SER A 626 -2.19 -23.52 4.91
CA SER A 626 -1.50 -23.16 6.16
C SER A 626 -0.33 -24.06 6.58
N HIS A 627 -0.08 -25.16 5.88
CA HIS A 627 1.08 -26.03 6.10
C HIS A 627 2.10 -25.97 4.94
N ALA A 628 1.78 -25.27 3.86
CA ALA A 628 2.56 -25.24 2.64
C ALA A 628 3.47 -23.99 2.60
N PHE A 629 4.39 -23.96 1.63
CA PHE A 629 5.35 -22.87 1.45
C PHE A 629 4.68 -21.49 1.37
N VAL A 630 3.52 -21.40 0.70
CA VAL A 630 2.79 -20.15 0.53
C VAL A 630 2.45 -19.46 1.85
N ASP A 631 2.15 -20.19 2.93
CA ASP A 631 1.82 -19.59 4.24
C ASP A 631 3.02 -18.81 4.82
N GLY A 632 4.24 -19.15 4.42
CA GLY A 632 5.46 -18.46 4.80
C GLY A 632 5.51 -17.00 4.35
N PHE A 633 4.81 -16.65 3.26
CA PHE A 633 4.63 -15.26 2.84
C PHE A 633 3.86 -14.47 3.90
N TRP A 634 2.81 -15.04 4.47
CA TRP A 634 2.08 -14.42 5.57
C TRP A 634 2.92 -14.48 6.85
N TYR A 635 3.37 -15.66 7.25
CA TYR A 635 3.96 -15.87 8.57
C TYR A 635 5.23 -15.05 8.79
N LEU A 636 6.19 -15.08 7.86
CA LEU A 636 7.42 -14.32 7.98
C LEU A 636 7.18 -12.81 7.81
N ASP A 637 6.19 -12.41 7.01
CA ASP A 637 5.77 -11.01 6.91
C ASP A 637 5.18 -10.51 8.23
N GLN A 638 4.40 -11.33 8.93
CA GLN A 638 3.87 -10.98 10.26
C GLN A 638 4.98 -10.86 11.32
N LEU A 639 5.99 -11.73 11.29
CA LEU A 639 7.18 -11.59 12.14
C LEU A 639 7.89 -10.26 11.86
N GLY A 640 8.12 -9.96 10.58
CA GLY A 640 8.67 -8.70 10.10
C GLY A 640 7.88 -7.49 10.59
N MET A 641 6.59 -7.46 10.33
CA MET A 641 5.72 -6.34 10.62
C MET A 641 5.59 -6.07 12.12
N THR A 642 5.33 -7.11 12.93
CA THR A 642 5.19 -6.97 14.39
C THR A 642 6.47 -6.51 15.07
N SER A 643 7.64 -6.95 14.60
CA SER A 643 8.93 -6.49 15.13
C SER A 643 9.10 -4.97 14.99
N ARG A 644 8.67 -4.39 13.86
CA ARG A 644 8.72 -2.94 13.61
C ARG A 644 7.79 -2.14 14.53
N PHE A 645 6.71 -2.75 15.01
CA PHE A 645 5.81 -2.18 16.00
C PHE A 645 6.22 -2.53 17.44
N ASN A 646 7.46 -2.95 17.67
CA ASN A 646 8.02 -3.15 19.00
C ASN A 646 7.34 -4.25 19.84
N HIS A 647 6.69 -5.21 19.16
CA HIS A 647 6.28 -6.46 19.80
C HIS A 647 7.50 -7.27 20.22
N LYS A 648 7.42 -7.89 21.40
CA LYS A 648 8.52 -8.60 22.04
C LYS A 648 8.54 -10.07 21.69
N VAL A 649 7.38 -10.67 21.42
CA VAL A 649 7.22 -12.11 21.20
C VAL A 649 6.10 -12.34 20.19
N PHE A 650 6.28 -13.38 19.36
CA PHE A 650 5.29 -13.85 18.41
C PHE A 650 5.11 -15.37 18.53
N CYS A 651 3.96 -15.79 19.05
CA CYS A 651 3.60 -17.19 19.23
C CYS A 651 2.77 -17.72 18.06
N ARG A 652 3.36 -18.61 17.26
CA ARG A 652 2.66 -19.34 16.19
C ARG A 652 1.72 -20.39 16.79
N GLN A 653 0.45 -20.28 16.45
CA GLN A 653 -0.51 -21.37 16.57
C GLN A 653 -0.31 -22.29 15.35
N SER A 654 0.22 -23.50 15.50
CA SER A 654 0.73 -24.15 16.72
C SER A 654 2.10 -24.80 16.44
N LEU A 655 2.79 -25.30 17.48
CA LEU A 655 3.96 -26.17 17.25
C LEU A 655 3.55 -27.45 16.53
N ILE A 656 2.43 -28.06 16.96
CA ILE A 656 1.83 -29.24 16.35
C ILE A 656 0.32 -29.22 16.61
N GLY A 657 -0.48 -29.56 15.60
CA GLY A 657 -1.94 -29.57 15.69
C GLY A 657 -2.60 -28.51 14.79
N GLY A 658 -3.67 -28.91 14.09
CA GLY A 658 -4.29 -28.06 13.06
C GLY A 658 -3.47 -28.03 11.77
N ASN A 659 -4.06 -27.48 10.70
CA ASN A 659 -3.39 -27.33 9.41
C ASN A 659 -2.29 -26.27 9.42
N TYR A 660 -2.26 -25.38 10.42
CA TYR A 660 -1.23 -24.35 10.58
C TYR A 660 -0.02 -24.81 11.43
N GLY A 661 -0.03 -26.07 11.90
CA GLY A 661 0.98 -26.60 12.82
C GLY A 661 2.35 -26.62 12.14
N LEU A 662 3.38 -26.15 12.85
CA LEU A 662 4.77 -26.14 12.37
C LEU A 662 5.29 -27.57 12.10
N LEU A 663 4.78 -28.54 12.84
CA LEU A 663 5.04 -29.97 12.64
C LEU A 663 3.77 -30.66 12.14
N ASN A 664 3.96 -31.58 11.19
CA ASN A 664 2.88 -32.45 10.74
C ASN A 664 2.30 -33.26 11.92
N THR A 665 0.98 -33.34 11.99
CA THR A 665 0.28 -33.92 13.16
C THR A 665 0.39 -35.43 13.28
N THR A 666 0.81 -36.12 12.23
CA THR A 666 0.99 -37.57 12.22
C THR A 666 2.47 -37.96 12.18
N THR A 667 3.25 -37.32 11.31
CA THR A 667 4.66 -37.68 11.07
C THR A 667 5.64 -36.87 11.91
N PHE A 668 5.19 -35.77 12.55
CA PHE A 668 6.02 -34.80 13.26
C PHE A 668 7.05 -34.07 12.37
N LEU A 669 7.04 -34.33 11.06
CA LEU A 669 7.97 -33.69 10.14
C LEU A 669 7.74 -32.17 10.11
N PRO A 670 8.81 -31.35 10.18
CA PRO A 670 8.68 -29.91 10.09
C PRO A 670 8.24 -29.46 8.70
N ASN A 671 7.34 -28.49 8.67
CA ASN A 671 6.85 -27.86 7.44
C ASN A 671 7.72 -26.65 7.04
N PRO A 672 7.44 -25.97 5.91
CA PRO A 672 8.20 -24.80 5.46
C PRO A 672 8.26 -23.66 6.49
N ASP A 673 7.14 -23.38 7.18
CA ASP A 673 7.06 -22.33 8.20
C ASP A 673 7.98 -22.57 9.39
N TYR A 674 8.15 -23.84 9.79
CA TYR A 674 9.09 -24.22 10.85
C TYR A 674 10.52 -23.78 10.52
N TYR A 675 10.96 -24.09 9.30
CA TYR A 675 12.31 -23.74 8.86
C TYR A 675 12.49 -22.23 8.68
N GLY A 676 11.46 -21.52 8.20
CA GLY A 676 11.46 -20.07 8.14
C GLY A 676 11.60 -19.43 9.53
N ALA A 677 10.82 -19.88 10.52
CA ALA A 677 10.92 -19.43 11.90
C ALA A 677 12.28 -19.77 12.54
N LEU A 678 12.85 -20.93 12.22
CA LEU A 678 14.15 -21.34 12.71
C LEU A 678 15.28 -20.47 12.14
N LEU A 679 15.23 -20.12 10.86
CA LEU A 679 16.16 -19.16 10.26
C LEU A 679 16.00 -17.77 10.87
N TRP A 680 14.77 -17.28 11.03
CA TRP A 680 14.53 -16.04 11.75
C TRP A 680 15.19 -16.08 13.14
N HIS A 681 14.93 -17.13 13.91
CA HIS A 681 15.47 -17.28 15.26
C HIS A 681 17.01 -17.27 15.27
N ARG A 682 17.67 -17.83 14.26
CA ARG A 682 19.14 -17.91 14.18
C ARG A 682 19.80 -16.63 13.68
N LEU A 683 19.14 -15.88 12.80
CA LEU A 683 19.76 -14.79 12.04
C LEU A 683 19.32 -13.39 12.49
N MET A 684 18.06 -13.21 12.85
CA MET A 684 17.48 -11.90 13.17
C MET A 684 17.71 -11.56 14.65
N GLY A 685 18.47 -10.50 14.92
CA GLY A 685 18.79 -10.05 16.27
C GLY A 685 17.70 -9.19 16.91
N GLN A 686 17.93 -8.72 18.14
CA GLN A 686 16.90 -8.00 18.91
C GLN A 686 16.60 -6.60 18.39
N ASN A 687 17.62 -5.89 17.90
CA ASN A 687 17.50 -4.50 17.48
C ASN A 687 16.95 -4.44 16.04
N VAL A 688 15.77 -3.83 15.88
CA VAL A 688 15.08 -3.71 14.60
C VAL A 688 15.53 -2.42 13.92
N LEU A 689 15.85 -2.48 12.63
CA LEU A 689 16.29 -1.33 11.83
C LEU A 689 15.21 -0.90 10.84
N SER A 690 15.25 0.38 10.47
CA SER A 690 14.38 0.88 9.41
C SER A 690 14.91 0.44 8.04
N ALA A 691 14.04 -0.14 7.21
CA ALA A 691 14.31 -0.54 5.84
C ALA A 691 13.21 0.00 4.92
N SER A 692 13.61 0.50 3.75
CA SER A 692 12.69 1.03 2.72
C SER A 692 13.28 0.84 1.32
N HIS A 693 12.46 0.55 0.32
CA HIS A 693 12.90 0.38 -1.06
C HIS A 693 12.02 1.15 -2.06
N ASN A 694 12.53 1.32 -3.29
CA ASN A 694 11.82 1.96 -4.39
C ASN A 694 11.10 0.97 -5.34
N GLY A 695 11.22 -0.34 -5.08
CA GLY A 695 10.59 -1.39 -5.89
C GLY A 695 9.12 -1.68 -5.53
N SER A 696 8.52 -2.60 -6.29
CA SER A 696 7.16 -3.13 -6.11
C SER A 696 6.86 -3.60 -4.68
N PRO A 697 5.64 -3.40 -4.15
CA PRO A 697 5.24 -3.87 -2.82
C PRO A 697 5.15 -5.40 -2.69
N TYR A 698 5.21 -6.13 -3.81
CA TYR A 698 5.35 -7.59 -3.82
C TYR A 698 6.73 -8.06 -3.35
N LEU A 699 7.73 -7.17 -3.31
CA LEU A 699 8.94 -7.37 -2.53
C LEU A 699 8.72 -6.77 -1.14
N ARG A 700 8.87 -7.59 -0.09
CA ARG A 700 8.79 -7.12 1.31
C ARG A 700 10.14 -7.24 1.95
N VAL A 701 10.53 -6.25 2.75
CA VAL A 701 11.87 -6.19 3.34
C VAL A 701 11.82 -5.82 4.81
N TYR A 702 12.54 -6.59 5.63
CA TYR A 702 12.73 -6.34 7.06
C TYR A 702 14.21 -6.44 7.41
N SER A 703 14.69 -5.58 8.31
CA SER A 703 16.10 -5.49 8.68
C SER A 703 16.26 -5.45 10.18
N HIS A 704 17.17 -6.27 10.69
CA HIS A 704 17.58 -6.31 12.09
C HIS A 704 19.11 -6.25 12.16
N CYS A 705 19.64 -5.87 13.31
CA CYS A 705 21.01 -6.24 13.64
C CYS A 705 21.16 -7.77 13.59
N SER A 706 22.30 -8.28 13.11
CA SER A 706 22.51 -9.73 13.08
C SER A 706 22.60 -10.29 14.50
N LYS A 707 22.02 -11.48 14.74
CA LYS A 707 21.91 -12.06 16.09
C LYS A 707 23.25 -12.48 16.70
N ARG A 708 24.17 -13.00 15.87
CA ARG A 708 25.43 -13.64 16.35
C ARG A 708 26.69 -13.08 15.70
N THR A 709 26.55 -12.23 14.70
CA THR A 709 27.68 -11.65 13.97
C THR A 709 27.53 -10.13 13.94
N ALA A 710 28.63 -9.42 13.68
CA ALA A 710 28.54 -8.01 13.34
C ALA A 710 27.71 -7.80 12.06
N GLY A 711 27.16 -6.59 11.90
CA GLY A 711 26.39 -6.17 10.74
C GLY A 711 24.88 -6.39 10.89
N ILE A 712 24.20 -6.57 9.76
CA ILE A 712 22.75 -6.66 9.68
C ILE A 712 22.29 -7.98 9.07
N SER A 713 21.07 -8.39 9.43
CA SER A 713 20.34 -9.48 8.78
C SER A 713 19.07 -8.92 8.13
N LEU A 714 18.83 -9.34 6.89
CA LEU A 714 17.69 -8.99 6.07
C LEU A 714 16.78 -10.19 5.90
N LEU A 715 15.47 -9.94 5.89
CA LEU A 715 14.47 -10.83 5.33
C LEU A 715 13.88 -10.14 4.10
N LEU A 716 13.96 -10.81 2.95
CA LEU A 716 13.36 -10.39 1.69
C LEU A 716 12.31 -11.43 1.28
N ILE A 717 11.09 -11.00 1.04
CA ILE A 717 9.98 -11.88 0.62
C ILE A 717 9.51 -11.41 -0.75
N ASN A 718 9.58 -12.29 -1.74
CA ASN A 718 9.05 -12.03 -3.07
C ASN A 718 7.73 -12.80 -3.26
N MET A 719 6.63 -12.07 -3.23
CA MET A 719 5.27 -12.56 -3.47
C MET A 719 4.83 -12.43 -4.93
N SER A 720 5.70 -11.91 -5.82
CA SER A 720 5.45 -11.89 -7.25
C SER A 720 5.73 -13.27 -7.83
N ASN A 721 4.79 -13.77 -8.63
CA ASN A 721 4.93 -15.04 -9.35
C ASN A 721 5.71 -14.93 -10.68
N SER A 722 6.11 -13.71 -11.07
CA SER A 722 6.72 -13.46 -12.37
C SER A 722 7.81 -12.40 -12.36
N THR A 723 8.15 -11.81 -11.22
CA THR A 723 9.20 -10.80 -11.12
C THR A 723 10.34 -11.34 -10.26
N THR A 724 11.56 -11.30 -10.76
CA THR A 724 12.78 -11.41 -9.97
C THR A 724 13.18 -10.01 -9.54
N PHE A 725 13.44 -9.81 -8.25
CA PHE A 725 13.99 -8.56 -7.75
C PHE A 725 15.50 -8.66 -7.59
N GLU A 726 16.24 -7.70 -8.16
CA GLU A 726 17.67 -7.55 -7.95
C GLU A 726 17.93 -6.39 -6.98
N VAL A 727 18.17 -6.74 -5.72
CA VAL A 727 18.16 -5.79 -4.60
C VAL A 727 19.58 -5.33 -4.28
N SER A 728 19.85 -4.05 -4.54
CA SER A 728 21.08 -3.37 -4.12
C SER A 728 20.87 -2.68 -2.78
N VAL A 729 21.72 -2.99 -1.79
CA VAL A 729 21.59 -2.48 -0.42
C VAL A 729 22.48 -1.25 -0.21
N ALA A 730 21.91 -0.17 0.30
CA ALA A 730 22.58 1.08 0.63
C ALA A 730 22.30 1.51 2.09
N ASP A 731 23.21 2.27 2.67
CA ASP A 731 23.03 2.95 3.96
C ASP A 731 22.43 4.36 3.79
N ASP A 732 22.06 4.98 4.91
CA ASP A 732 21.47 6.32 4.99
C ASP A 732 22.49 7.46 4.83
N THR A 733 23.78 7.16 4.79
CA THR A 733 24.85 8.15 4.59
C THR A 733 25.49 8.08 3.19
N ASN A 734 25.03 7.17 2.31
CA ASN A 734 25.69 6.80 1.05
C ASN A 734 27.17 6.38 1.23
N SER A 735 27.62 6.14 2.47
CA SER A 735 29.00 5.75 2.81
C SER A 735 29.29 4.32 2.41
N TYR A 736 28.24 3.50 2.24
CA TYR A 736 28.36 2.10 1.87
C TYR A 736 29.14 1.91 0.57
N HIS A 737 28.90 2.77 -0.43
CA HIS A 737 29.59 2.68 -1.72
C HIS A 737 31.05 3.15 -1.66
N GLN A 738 31.44 3.96 -0.67
CA GLN A 738 32.79 4.52 -0.56
C GLN A 738 33.77 3.67 0.29
N GLN A 739 33.32 2.57 0.91
CA GLN A 739 34.16 1.77 1.81
C GLN A 739 34.45 0.32 1.39
N TYR A 740 34.04 -0.14 0.20
CA TYR A 740 34.39 -1.49 -0.28
C TYR A 740 35.77 -1.54 -0.96
N ARG A 741 36.82 -1.52 -0.15
CA ARG A 741 38.11 -2.17 -0.47
C ARG A 741 38.22 -3.58 0.13
N ASP A 742 37.18 -4.08 0.81
CA ASP A 742 37.23 -5.35 1.54
C ASP A 742 36.43 -6.48 0.85
N THR A 743 37.00 -7.67 0.87
CA THR A 743 36.65 -8.87 0.06
C THR A 743 35.57 -9.75 0.70
N THR A 744 34.75 -9.20 1.59
CA THR A 744 33.86 -10.00 2.45
C THR A 744 32.67 -10.57 1.68
N LYS A 745 32.52 -11.90 1.69
CA LYS A 745 31.31 -12.57 1.21
C LYS A 745 30.15 -12.35 2.19
N ARG A 746 28.95 -12.11 1.69
CA ARG A 746 27.70 -12.15 2.47
C ARG A 746 27.10 -13.55 2.46
N GLU A 747 26.30 -13.84 3.47
CA GLU A 747 25.60 -15.13 3.61
C GLU A 747 24.16 -14.97 3.09
N GLU A 748 23.72 -15.88 2.22
CA GLU A 748 22.35 -15.91 1.70
C GLU A 748 21.70 -17.28 1.93
N TYR A 749 20.43 -17.27 2.31
CA TYR A 749 19.60 -18.45 2.53
C TYR A 749 18.35 -18.32 1.66
N HIS A 750 18.37 -18.95 0.50
CA HIS A 750 17.28 -18.93 -0.48
C HIS A 750 16.29 -20.05 -0.15
N LEU A 751 15.08 -19.66 0.21
CA LEU A 751 13.97 -20.54 0.50
C LEU A 751 13.03 -20.58 -0.69
N THR A 752 12.89 -21.76 -1.30
CA THR A 752 12.00 -21.98 -2.45
C THR A 752 11.14 -23.22 -2.25
N PRO A 753 9.94 -23.24 -2.84
CA PRO A 753 9.12 -24.44 -2.84
C PRO A 753 9.68 -25.48 -3.83
N LYS A 754 9.43 -26.75 -3.53
CA LYS A 754 9.80 -27.83 -4.46
C LYS A 754 9.07 -27.66 -5.79
N ASP A 755 9.84 -27.79 -6.87
CA ASP A 755 9.36 -27.70 -8.25
C ASP A 755 8.67 -26.35 -8.59
N GLY A 756 8.92 -25.30 -7.79
CA GLY A 756 8.24 -24.00 -7.93
C GLY A 756 6.78 -23.99 -7.46
N ASN A 757 6.29 -25.09 -6.88
CA ASN A 757 4.90 -25.19 -6.42
C ASN A 757 4.72 -24.60 -5.03
N ILE A 758 4.21 -23.37 -4.93
CA ILE A 758 3.96 -22.68 -3.64
C ILE A 758 3.03 -23.46 -2.68
N LEU A 759 2.26 -24.44 -3.16
CA LEU A 759 1.45 -25.33 -2.33
C LEU A 759 2.20 -26.58 -1.85
N SER A 760 3.51 -26.67 -2.11
CA SER A 760 4.36 -27.75 -1.60
C SER A 760 4.63 -27.57 -0.09
N ASP A 761 4.61 -28.68 0.62
CA ASP A 761 5.07 -28.81 2.00
C ASP A 761 6.58 -29.13 2.11
N ILE A 762 7.28 -29.25 0.97
CA ILE A 762 8.71 -29.48 0.89
C ILE A 762 9.41 -28.15 0.60
N LEU A 763 10.21 -27.71 1.57
CA LEU A 763 11.05 -26.52 1.45
C LEU A 763 12.46 -26.87 0.95
N LEU A 764 12.98 -26.09 0.01
CA LEU A 764 14.37 -26.13 -0.43
C LEU A 764 15.12 -24.97 0.21
N LEU A 765 16.32 -25.27 0.71
CA LEU A 765 17.32 -24.27 1.09
C LEU A 765 18.43 -24.29 0.04
N ASN A 766 18.64 -23.16 -0.63
CA ASN A 766 19.65 -23.02 -1.68
C ASN A 766 19.54 -24.12 -2.76
N GLY A 767 18.31 -24.47 -3.14
CA GLY A 767 18.02 -25.52 -4.13
C GLY A 767 18.08 -26.96 -3.61
N THR A 768 18.36 -27.17 -2.31
CA THR A 768 18.41 -28.52 -1.72
C THR A 768 17.23 -28.75 -0.76
N PRO A 769 16.42 -29.80 -0.93
CA PRO A 769 15.32 -30.10 -0.03
C PRO A 769 15.81 -30.31 1.42
N LEU A 770 15.19 -29.62 2.38
CA LEU A 770 15.45 -29.83 3.80
C LEU A 770 14.76 -31.13 4.25
N LYS A 771 15.58 -32.08 4.70
CA LYS A 771 15.14 -33.37 5.23
C LYS A 771 15.83 -33.60 6.57
N LEU A 772 15.14 -34.28 7.48
CA LEU A 772 15.76 -34.72 8.73
C LEU A 772 16.96 -35.61 8.46
N THR A 773 17.92 -35.60 9.36
CA THR A 773 19.05 -36.54 9.34
C THR A 773 18.55 -37.96 9.65
N GLU A 774 19.41 -38.98 9.45
CA GLU A 774 19.09 -40.36 9.82
C GLU A 774 18.77 -40.52 11.32
N SER A 775 19.32 -39.63 12.16
CA SER A 775 19.06 -39.54 13.60
C SER A 775 17.80 -38.73 13.94
N SER A 776 17.00 -38.33 12.95
CA SER A 776 15.83 -37.48 13.10
C SER A 776 16.13 -36.07 13.63
N ASP A 777 17.33 -35.55 13.38
CA ASP A 777 17.71 -34.17 13.73
C ASP A 777 17.32 -33.19 12.61
N ILE A 778 17.10 -31.93 12.99
CA ILE A 778 16.97 -30.84 12.01
C ILE A 778 18.31 -30.68 11.28
N PRO A 779 18.33 -30.69 9.93
CA PRO A 779 19.57 -30.62 9.18
C PRO A 779 20.30 -29.29 9.39
N ALA A 780 21.60 -29.28 9.12
CA ALA A 780 22.37 -28.04 9.05
C ALA A 780 21.79 -27.12 7.95
N MET A 781 21.52 -25.87 8.30
CA MET A 781 21.02 -24.86 7.37
C MET A 781 22.18 -23.93 7.00
N ASN A 782 22.99 -24.34 6.01
CA ASN A 782 24.19 -23.61 5.62
C ASN A 782 23.87 -22.52 4.58
N PRO A 783 24.48 -21.33 4.68
CA PRO A 783 24.29 -20.28 3.68
C PRO A 783 25.05 -20.56 2.38
N GLN A 784 24.59 -19.92 1.31
CA GLN A 784 25.41 -19.65 0.15
C GLN A 784 26.26 -18.40 0.42
N LEU A 785 27.55 -18.45 0.11
CA LEU A 785 28.44 -17.29 0.25
C LEU A 785 28.53 -16.54 -1.08
N VAL A 786 28.04 -15.29 -1.08
CA VAL A 786 27.92 -14.46 -2.29
C VAL A 786 28.78 -13.20 -2.16
N ASP A 787 29.34 -12.71 -3.27
CA ASP A 787 30.08 -11.45 -3.30
C ASP A 787 29.16 -10.28 -2.90
N ALA A 788 29.52 -9.56 -1.83
CA ALA A 788 28.72 -8.47 -1.28
C ALA A 788 28.41 -7.34 -2.26
N ARG A 789 29.18 -7.20 -3.35
CA ARG A 789 29.02 -6.15 -4.38
C ARG A 789 27.89 -6.44 -5.38
N LEU A 790 27.49 -7.71 -5.52
CA LEU A 790 26.40 -8.09 -6.44
C LEU A 790 25.04 -7.82 -5.81
N PRO A 791 24.00 -7.49 -6.57
CA PRO A 791 22.64 -7.43 -6.03
C PRO A 791 22.21 -8.75 -5.39
N ILE A 792 21.34 -8.70 -4.38
CA ILE A 792 20.67 -9.89 -3.84
C ILE A 792 19.54 -10.24 -4.80
N LYS A 793 19.61 -11.43 -5.42
CA LYS A 793 18.60 -11.90 -6.36
C LYS A 793 17.48 -12.61 -5.62
N VAL A 794 16.27 -12.06 -5.63
CA VAL A 794 15.09 -12.65 -4.99
C VAL A 794 14.14 -13.13 -6.09
N THR A 795 14.16 -14.43 -6.39
CA THR A 795 13.38 -15.04 -7.48
C THR A 795 11.88 -15.00 -7.20
N PRO A 796 11.01 -15.17 -8.22
CA PRO A 796 9.57 -15.24 -8.01
C PRO A 796 9.18 -16.28 -6.96
N ASP A 797 8.12 -16.00 -6.20
CA ASP A 797 7.56 -16.87 -5.17
C ASP A 797 8.63 -17.47 -4.24
N SER A 798 9.52 -16.63 -3.72
CA SER A 798 10.64 -17.06 -2.88
C SER A 798 10.90 -16.14 -1.70
N ILE A 799 11.63 -16.66 -0.71
CA ILE A 799 12.04 -15.92 0.48
C ILE A 799 13.56 -16.01 0.60
N VAL A 800 14.21 -14.90 0.94
CA VAL A 800 15.67 -14.84 1.13
C VAL A 800 15.98 -14.22 2.48
N PHE A 801 16.75 -14.94 3.30
CA PHE A 801 17.47 -14.32 4.41
C PHE A 801 18.89 -13.98 3.96
N ALA A 802 19.39 -12.79 4.30
CA ALA A 802 20.74 -12.39 3.97
C ALA A 802 21.44 -11.72 5.16
N THR A 803 22.68 -12.11 5.47
CA THR A 803 23.49 -11.50 6.53
C THR A 803 24.67 -10.76 5.92
N LEU A 804 24.70 -9.44 6.13
CA LEU A 804 25.71 -8.53 5.60
C LEU A 804 26.66 -8.13 6.73
N ARG A 805 27.71 -8.94 6.91
CA ARG A 805 28.67 -8.77 8.02
C ARG A 805 29.48 -7.47 7.95
N GLY A 806 29.80 -7.02 6.73
CA GLY A 806 30.49 -5.76 6.50
C GLY A 806 29.59 -4.52 6.65
N PHE A 807 28.30 -4.68 6.96
CA PHE A 807 27.40 -3.54 7.06
C PHE A 807 27.63 -2.72 8.33
N LYS A 808 28.02 -1.45 8.17
CA LYS A 808 28.22 -0.54 9.31
C LYS A 808 26.88 0.04 9.76
N ALA A 809 26.37 -0.49 10.86
CA ALA A 809 25.20 0.04 11.54
C ALA A 809 25.57 0.29 13.01
N PRO A 810 25.77 1.56 13.44
CA PRO A 810 26.07 1.88 14.84
C PRO A 810 25.03 1.37 15.84
N ALA A 811 23.77 1.19 15.44
CA ALA A 811 22.75 0.57 16.29
C ALA A 811 22.98 -0.92 16.58
N CYS A 812 23.96 -1.55 15.90
CA CYS A 812 24.27 -2.98 15.98
C CYS A 812 25.63 -3.29 16.64
N THR A 813 26.32 -2.27 17.14
CA THR A 813 27.61 -2.40 17.83
C THR A 813 27.47 -2.39 19.34
#